data_AF-A0A5A7R8S9-F1
#
_entry.id   AF-A0A5A7R8S9-F1
#
_cell.length_a   1.000
_cell.length_b   1.000
_cell.length_c   1.000
_cell.angle_alpha   90.00
_cell.angle_beta   90.00
_cell.angle_gamma   90.00
#
_symmetry.space_group_name_H-M   'P 1'
#
loop_
_entity.id
_entity.type
_entity.pdbx_description
1 polymer ?
#
loop_
_entity_poly.entity_id
_entity_poly.type
_entity_poly.pdbx_seq_one_letter_code
_entity_poly.pdbx_strand_id
1 'polypeptide(L)'
;MENSKKGNLSMGHGIKLSKKNCPSTYVGLERMKKIPYASAIGSIMYAITCTRPDVAYALSITGRFQQNLGVEHWKAVKTILKYLRRFKEYFLVYGGNNELAVTGYADASFQSDHDDFKSQLGYAFIFNGGAVRWNSSKQATTADSTTEAEYIATFEAAKEAVWIHEFLKELGVVPSATNPISIYCDNTGAVAQAKEPRSNNRNKHVPRRYHLIREIVDRGEIKIERVQTEHNVADPFTKPLCIAKHHNHLENLGFSGSIPSEIGQLDCLVDFSAESNFLTGEIPSSIINLRQLGRLDLSNNNLSGTSTLNYLDLSNNNFSGEIPFSLQNLKLNSLNLSQNMLSGDVRPLFSDEAHRDSFLRNPELCFYNSSSCNRKAEEEDRVFVWVMRFIFTTTSLVLLVGIIWFVSLRCRKIEQMAKKDRAAVTKWTSFHKLAFNDSEIINDLKESNVIGEGASGKVYKLVTSNGEEVAVKKLHEKCENDENNPEFDVEVETLGKIRHKNIVKLLSCCDAENCKLLVGLLDWPTRFHIALGAAEGLSYLHHDCDPPIVHRDVKLNNLLLDEEFGVKISDVGVAKVVKEVENGVESMSVIAGSCGYIAPVILELVTRKLPTDPELGGRDLATWVSTTLESGGIDQVIDPNLDSSFHEHIRKVIDIGLVCSSKLLTSRPSMRRVVSMLRELGASMFNNHSVHEKE
;
A
#
# COMPACT_ATOMS: atom_id res chain seq x y z
N MET A 1 21.76 -9.98 0.66
CA MET A 1 20.82 -11.02 1.17
C MET A 1 21.46 -12.41 1.25
N GLU A 2 22.67 -12.60 0.72
CA GLU A 2 23.23 -13.90 0.32
C GLU A 2 23.22 -15.00 1.39
N ASN A 3 23.53 -14.67 2.64
CA ASN A 3 23.72 -15.67 3.70
C ASN A 3 22.46 -15.97 4.54
N SER A 4 21.26 -15.62 4.05
CA SER A 4 20.00 -15.94 4.74
C SER A 4 19.39 -17.28 4.28
N LYS A 5 18.73 -17.99 5.21
CA LYS A 5 17.97 -19.22 4.90
C LYS A 5 16.83 -18.93 3.93
N LYS A 6 16.57 -19.81 2.95
CA LYS A 6 15.38 -19.76 2.09
C LYS A 6 14.09 -19.98 2.93
N GLY A 7 12.97 -19.38 2.52
CA GLY A 7 11.65 -19.51 3.18
C GLY A 7 10.52 -19.76 2.17
N ASN A 8 9.43 -20.39 2.62
CA ASN A 8 8.40 -20.95 1.71
C ASN A 8 7.10 -20.12 1.62
N LEU A 9 6.88 -19.16 2.52
CA LEU A 9 5.74 -18.25 2.54
C LEU A 9 6.20 -16.83 2.88
N SER A 10 5.58 -15.81 2.29
CA SER A 10 5.85 -14.40 2.58
C SER A 10 5.36 -14.01 3.99
N MET A 11 4.21 -14.57 4.42
CA MET A 11 3.73 -14.56 5.79
C MET A 11 3.16 -15.93 6.17
N GLY A 12 3.56 -16.47 7.33
CA GLY A 12 3.08 -17.76 7.82
C GLY A 12 1.67 -17.68 8.40
N HIS A 13 0.88 -18.74 8.20
CA HIS A 13 -0.45 -18.85 8.79
C HIS A 13 -0.40 -18.78 10.33
N GLY A 14 -1.35 -18.08 10.94
CA GLY A 14 -1.38 -17.84 12.40
C GLY A 14 -0.46 -16.73 12.91
N ILE A 15 0.40 -16.11 12.08
CA ILE A 15 1.14 -14.90 12.48
C ILE A 15 0.14 -13.75 12.65
N LYS A 16 0.14 -13.15 13.85
CA LYS A 16 -0.71 -12.01 14.22
C LYS A 16 0.18 -10.89 14.72
N LEU A 17 0.18 -9.76 14.00
CA LEU A 17 0.93 -8.56 14.35
C LEU A 17 -0.04 -7.47 14.86
N SER A 18 0.41 -6.69 15.82
CA SER A 18 -0.38 -5.67 16.53
C SER A 18 0.55 -4.70 17.26
N LYS A 19 0.08 -3.50 17.58
CA LYS A 19 0.74 -2.55 18.49
C LYS A 19 1.13 -3.20 19.84
N LYS A 20 0.46 -4.28 20.24
CA LYS A 20 0.81 -5.10 21.43
C LYS A 20 2.15 -5.85 21.31
N ASN A 21 2.72 -5.99 20.11
CA ASN A 21 4.04 -6.58 19.88
C ASN A 21 5.18 -5.54 19.88
N CYS A 22 4.87 -4.24 19.93
CA CYS A 22 5.84 -3.14 20.01
C CYS A 22 6.58 -3.14 21.37
N PRO A 23 7.82 -2.64 21.44
CA PRO A 23 8.58 -2.59 22.68
C PRO A 23 8.01 -1.55 23.67
N SER A 24 7.49 -2.01 24.81
CA SER A 24 7.02 -1.16 25.91
C SER A 24 8.10 -0.77 26.93
N THR A 25 9.38 -0.90 26.57
CA THR A 25 10.52 -0.57 27.45
C THR A 25 11.60 0.14 26.67
N TYR A 26 12.26 1.11 27.30
CA TYR A 26 13.36 1.90 26.70
C TYR A 26 14.47 1.01 26.11
N VAL A 27 14.94 0.00 26.86
CA VAL A 27 15.94 -0.98 26.37
C VAL A 27 15.44 -1.80 25.18
N GLY A 28 14.12 -2.02 25.08
CA GLY A 28 13.48 -2.57 23.90
C GLY A 28 13.53 -1.60 22.72
N LEU A 29 13.06 -0.36 22.90
CA LEU A 29 13.05 0.69 21.88
C LEU A 29 14.45 0.93 21.30
N GLU A 30 15.46 1.13 22.15
CA GLU A 30 16.87 1.30 21.76
C GLU A 30 17.43 0.12 20.97
N ARG A 31 17.00 -1.10 21.28
CA ARG A 31 17.36 -2.29 20.50
C ARG A 31 16.67 -2.34 19.15
N MET A 32 15.45 -1.82 19.04
CA MET A 32 14.65 -1.84 17.82
C MET A 32 15.01 -0.70 16.85
N LYS A 33 15.44 0.48 17.33
CA LYS A 33 15.94 1.59 16.48
C LYS A 33 17.11 1.17 15.60
N LYS A 34 18.01 0.32 16.12
CA LYS A 34 19.21 -0.19 15.43
C LYS A 34 18.91 -1.24 14.34
N ILE A 35 17.65 -1.33 13.91
CA ILE A 35 17.19 -2.29 12.90
C ILE A 35 16.72 -1.52 11.67
N PRO A 36 17.25 -1.80 10.46
CA PRO A 36 16.96 -1.06 9.23
C PRO A 36 15.58 -1.43 8.65
N TYR A 37 14.53 -1.22 9.44
CA TYR A 37 13.17 -1.67 9.13
C TYR A 37 12.56 -0.87 7.99
N ALA A 38 12.59 0.47 8.05
CA ALA A 38 12.09 1.33 6.98
C ALA A 38 12.79 1.06 5.64
N SER A 39 14.11 0.92 5.65
CA SER A 39 14.90 0.54 4.46
C SER A 39 14.51 -0.84 3.92
N ALA A 40 14.29 -1.85 4.77
CA ALA A 40 13.83 -3.17 4.35
C ALA A 40 12.39 -3.14 3.79
N ILE A 41 11.48 -2.39 4.42
CA ILE A 41 10.10 -2.17 3.95
C ILE A 41 10.12 -1.51 2.56
N GLY A 42 10.86 -0.41 2.38
CA GLY A 42 11.01 0.27 1.09
C GLY A 42 11.63 -0.62 0.00
N SER A 43 12.64 -1.42 0.36
CA SER A 43 13.26 -2.40 -0.57
C SER A 43 12.28 -3.48 -1.04
N ILE A 44 11.39 -3.95 -0.16
CA ILE A 44 10.33 -4.90 -0.51
C ILE A 44 9.22 -4.20 -1.32
N MET A 45 8.89 -2.95 -0.99
CA MET A 45 7.89 -2.15 -1.70
C MET A 45 8.26 -1.92 -3.16
N TYR A 46 9.53 -1.57 -3.43
CA TYR A 46 10.06 -1.43 -4.79
C TYR A 46 9.87 -2.71 -5.63
N ALA A 47 10.06 -3.88 -5.03
CA ALA A 47 9.82 -5.16 -5.70
C ALA A 47 8.31 -5.38 -5.97
N ILE A 48 7.42 -5.04 -5.03
CA ILE A 48 5.95 -5.09 -5.22
C ILE A 48 5.48 -4.15 -6.33
N THR A 49 6.13 -3.01 -6.56
CA THR A 49 5.71 -2.05 -7.60
C THR A 49 5.76 -2.62 -9.01
N CYS A 50 6.70 -3.55 -9.29
CA CYS A 50 6.96 -4.01 -10.65
C CYS A 50 6.78 -5.52 -10.85
N THR A 51 7.20 -6.35 -9.89
CA THR A 51 7.38 -7.80 -10.14
C THR A 51 6.86 -8.72 -9.04
N ARG A 52 6.56 -8.23 -7.83
CA ARG A 52 6.24 -9.07 -6.65
C ARG A 52 4.86 -8.85 -5.99
N PRO A 53 3.73 -9.01 -6.72
CA PRO A 53 2.39 -9.04 -6.10
C PRO A 53 2.28 -10.01 -4.91
N ASP A 54 3.00 -11.12 -4.96
CA ASP A 54 2.98 -12.23 -3.98
C ASP A 54 3.50 -11.91 -2.57
N VAL A 55 4.11 -10.73 -2.38
CA VAL A 55 4.48 -10.22 -1.05
C VAL A 55 3.67 -8.99 -0.61
N ALA A 56 2.70 -8.54 -1.42
CA ALA A 56 1.91 -7.34 -1.16
C ALA A 56 1.15 -7.39 0.19
N TYR A 57 0.48 -8.51 0.51
CA TYR A 57 -0.17 -8.68 1.82
C TYR A 57 0.83 -8.61 2.98
N ALA A 58 1.93 -9.35 2.89
CA ALA A 58 2.93 -9.38 3.95
C ALA A 58 3.55 -8.00 4.19
N LEU A 59 3.75 -7.19 3.14
CA LEU A 59 4.14 -5.79 3.27
C LEU A 59 3.02 -4.93 3.87
N SER A 60 1.78 -5.05 3.38
CA SER A 60 0.63 -4.27 3.83
C SER A 60 0.32 -4.43 5.32
N ILE A 61 0.61 -5.61 5.89
CA ILE A 61 0.58 -5.84 7.35
C ILE A 61 1.83 -5.25 8.03
N THR A 62 3.04 -5.51 7.54
CA THR A 62 4.29 -5.11 8.22
C THR A 62 4.58 -3.60 8.17
N GLY A 63 4.20 -2.89 7.11
CA GLY A 63 4.39 -1.45 6.94
C GLY A 63 3.67 -0.60 8.00
N ARG A 64 2.54 -1.10 8.55
CA ARG A 64 1.76 -0.44 9.64
C ARG A 64 2.59 -0.11 10.88
N PHE A 65 3.69 -0.83 11.07
CA PHE A 65 4.54 -0.74 12.25
C PHE A 65 5.89 -0.08 11.97
N GLN A 66 6.05 0.60 10.83
CA GLN A 66 7.30 1.29 10.48
C GLN A 66 7.68 2.38 11.50
N GLN A 67 6.71 3.10 12.04
CA GLN A 67 6.91 4.12 13.09
C GLN A 67 7.25 3.53 14.48
N ASN A 68 6.88 2.28 14.75
CA ASN A 68 7.11 1.63 16.05
C ASN A 68 7.13 0.10 15.87
N LEU A 69 8.32 -0.48 15.68
CA LEU A 69 8.48 -1.88 15.31
C LEU A 69 8.81 -2.81 16.49
N GLY A 70 8.12 -3.94 16.55
CA GLY A 70 8.37 -5.03 17.50
C GLY A 70 9.39 -6.05 17.01
N VAL A 71 9.90 -6.89 17.92
CA VAL A 71 10.76 -8.03 17.56
C VAL A 71 10.03 -8.98 16.60
N GLU A 72 8.71 -9.14 16.78
CA GLU A 72 7.86 -9.96 15.89
C GLU A 72 7.63 -9.29 14.53
N HIS A 73 7.55 -7.96 14.48
CA HIS A 73 7.45 -7.20 13.22
C HIS A 73 8.74 -7.39 12.39
N TRP A 74 9.91 -7.28 13.03
CA TRP A 74 11.19 -7.57 12.35
C TRP A 74 11.35 -9.04 11.97
N LYS A 75 10.84 -9.99 12.77
CA LYS A 75 10.77 -11.42 12.36
C LYS A 75 9.94 -11.59 11.09
N ALA A 76 8.78 -10.93 10.98
CA ALA A 76 7.92 -10.99 9.80
C ALA A 76 8.61 -10.41 8.55
N VAL A 77 9.20 -9.21 8.63
CA VAL A 77 9.96 -8.63 7.49
C VAL A 77 11.12 -9.53 7.07
N LYS A 78 11.84 -10.13 8.03
CA LYS A 78 12.86 -11.14 7.71
C LYS A 78 12.28 -12.41 7.07
N THR A 79 11.04 -12.80 7.36
CA THR A 79 10.38 -13.92 6.66
C THR A 79 10.12 -13.55 5.19
N ILE A 80 9.66 -12.34 4.90
CA ILE A 80 9.51 -11.84 3.53
C ILE A 80 10.86 -11.87 2.78
N LEU A 81 11.95 -11.39 3.40
CA LEU A 81 13.28 -11.42 2.77
C LEU A 81 13.82 -12.84 2.53
N LYS A 82 13.51 -13.81 3.40
CA LYS A 82 13.85 -15.24 3.18
C LYS A 82 13.03 -15.86 2.05
N TYR A 83 11.76 -15.44 1.92
CA TYR A 83 10.86 -15.88 0.86
C TYR A 83 11.29 -15.33 -0.50
N LEU A 84 11.54 -14.01 -0.60
CA LEU A 84 12.13 -13.39 -1.79
C LEU A 84 13.47 -14.05 -2.19
N ARG A 85 14.26 -14.53 -1.22
CA ARG A 85 15.49 -15.31 -1.49
C ARG A 85 15.25 -16.75 -1.98
N ARG A 86 14.11 -17.40 -1.66
CA ARG A 86 13.76 -18.69 -2.30
C ARG A 86 13.33 -18.44 -3.74
N PHE A 87 12.35 -17.58 -3.92
CA PHE A 87 11.70 -17.29 -5.19
C PHE A 87 12.40 -16.15 -5.94
N LYS A 88 13.74 -16.12 -5.95
CA LYS A 88 14.49 -14.98 -6.55
C LYS A 88 14.49 -15.01 -8.09
N GLU A 89 14.37 -16.20 -8.68
CA GLU A 89 14.26 -16.41 -10.14
C GLU A 89 12.80 -16.44 -10.62
N TYR A 90 11.83 -16.14 -9.75
CA TYR A 90 10.40 -16.14 -10.12
C TYR A 90 10.01 -14.78 -10.67
N PHE A 91 9.40 -14.77 -11.85
CA PHE A 91 8.96 -13.56 -12.57
C PHE A 91 7.53 -13.73 -13.11
N LEU A 92 6.87 -12.60 -13.33
CA LEU A 92 5.56 -12.55 -14.00
C LEU A 92 5.74 -12.80 -15.50
N VAL A 93 4.91 -13.67 -16.06
CA VAL A 93 4.86 -14.01 -17.47
C VAL A 93 3.54 -13.52 -18.07
N TYR A 94 3.64 -12.87 -19.23
CA TYR A 94 2.51 -12.50 -20.08
C TYR A 94 2.60 -13.29 -21.39
N GLY A 95 1.47 -13.71 -21.95
CA GLY A 95 1.42 -14.61 -23.11
C GLY A 95 0.92 -16.02 -22.81
N GLY A 96 0.33 -16.25 -21.63
CA GLY A 96 -0.15 -17.58 -21.22
C GLY A 96 -1.53 -17.96 -21.78
N ASN A 97 -2.32 -16.99 -22.26
CA ASN A 97 -3.71 -17.21 -22.68
C ASN A 97 -3.91 -16.87 -24.17
N ASN A 98 -4.64 -17.72 -24.89
CA ASN A 98 -5.00 -17.49 -26.29
C ASN A 98 -5.99 -16.32 -26.48
N GLU A 99 -6.70 -15.91 -25.42
CA GLU A 99 -7.62 -14.76 -25.44
C GLU A 99 -7.03 -13.58 -24.68
N LEU A 100 -6.99 -12.42 -25.33
CA LEU A 100 -6.42 -11.17 -24.82
C LEU A 100 -7.37 -10.43 -23.86
N ALA A 101 -8.04 -11.16 -22.96
CA ALA A 101 -9.00 -10.62 -22.01
C ALA A 101 -8.35 -10.13 -20.71
N VAL A 102 -8.97 -9.13 -20.06
CA VAL A 102 -8.69 -8.76 -18.66
C VAL A 102 -9.72 -9.45 -17.76
N THR A 103 -9.24 -10.03 -16.66
CA THR A 103 -10.09 -10.57 -15.59
C THR A 103 -9.67 -9.99 -14.25
N GLY A 104 -10.62 -9.38 -13.54
CA GLY A 104 -10.44 -8.91 -12.17
C GLY A 104 -10.85 -9.95 -11.12
N TYR A 105 -10.20 -9.90 -9.96
CA TYR A 105 -10.54 -10.65 -8.76
C TYR A 105 -10.52 -9.71 -7.55
N ALA A 106 -11.45 -9.88 -6.61
CA ALA A 106 -11.54 -9.12 -5.37
C ALA A 106 -11.82 -10.04 -4.17
N ASP A 107 -11.31 -9.67 -3.00
CA ASP A 107 -11.46 -10.39 -1.73
C ASP A 107 -11.35 -9.43 -0.53
N ALA A 108 -11.93 -9.78 0.62
CA ALA A 108 -11.80 -9.03 1.86
C ALA A 108 -11.73 -9.89 3.14
N SER A 109 -10.57 -9.88 3.81
CA SER A 109 -10.44 -10.46 5.15
C SER A 109 -11.10 -9.54 6.20
N PHE A 110 -12.39 -9.77 6.45
CA PHE A 110 -13.23 -9.06 7.42
C PHE A 110 -12.56 -8.88 8.79
N GLN A 111 -12.52 -7.63 9.27
CA GLN A 111 -11.98 -7.22 10.58
C GLN A 111 -10.60 -7.80 10.95
N SER A 112 -9.74 -8.04 9.94
CA SER A 112 -8.43 -8.67 10.12
C SER A 112 -7.42 -7.87 10.96
N ASP A 113 -7.55 -6.54 11.03
CA ASP A 113 -6.65 -5.70 11.82
C ASP A 113 -6.99 -5.80 13.32
N HIS A 114 -6.02 -6.22 14.12
CA HIS A 114 -6.21 -6.47 15.56
C HIS A 114 -6.06 -5.23 16.45
N ASP A 115 -5.80 -4.05 15.86
CA ASP A 115 -5.68 -2.77 16.57
C ASP A 115 -6.84 -1.81 16.29
N ASP A 116 -7.49 -1.86 15.11
CA ASP A 116 -8.67 -1.02 14.79
C ASP A 116 -9.86 -1.76 14.14
N PHE A 117 -9.84 -3.11 14.11
CA PHE A 117 -10.92 -3.96 13.59
C PHE A 117 -11.32 -3.70 12.13
N LYS A 118 -10.49 -3.05 11.32
CA LYS A 118 -10.79 -2.86 9.89
C LYS A 118 -10.38 -4.09 9.07
N SER A 119 -11.10 -4.33 7.99
CA SER A 119 -10.84 -5.45 7.08
C SER A 119 -9.60 -5.17 6.22
N GLN A 120 -8.92 -6.22 5.80
CA GLN A 120 -7.98 -6.14 4.68
C GLN A 120 -8.79 -6.29 3.39
N LEU A 121 -8.56 -5.43 2.40
CA LEU A 121 -9.04 -5.61 1.03
C LEU A 121 -7.88 -6.01 0.12
N GLY A 122 -8.17 -6.82 -0.88
CA GLY A 122 -7.24 -7.23 -1.91
C GLY A 122 -7.93 -7.30 -3.27
N TYR A 123 -7.20 -6.97 -4.33
CA TYR A 123 -7.64 -7.22 -5.69
C TYR A 123 -6.44 -7.54 -6.59
N ALA A 124 -6.70 -8.24 -7.69
CA ALA A 124 -5.75 -8.51 -8.76
C ALA A 124 -6.46 -8.51 -10.12
N PHE A 125 -5.78 -7.98 -11.14
CA PHE A 125 -6.20 -8.06 -12.54
C PHE A 125 -5.19 -8.88 -13.31
N ILE A 126 -5.67 -9.93 -13.96
CA ILE A 126 -4.92 -10.80 -14.86
C ILE A 126 -5.20 -10.38 -16.29
N PHE A 127 -4.16 -10.26 -17.10
CA PHE A 127 -4.24 -9.98 -18.53
C PHE A 127 -3.25 -10.90 -19.26
N ASN A 128 -3.74 -11.65 -20.25
CA ASN A 128 -2.93 -12.61 -21.01
C ASN A 128 -2.11 -13.58 -20.12
N GLY A 129 -2.76 -14.14 -19.09
CA GLY A 129 -2.16 -15.08 -18.14
C GLY A 129 -1.30 -14.47 -17.02
N GLY A 130 -0.94 -13.18 -17.08
CA GLY A 130 -0.10 -12.51 -16.08
C GLY A 130 -0.82 -11.41 -15.30
N ALA A 131 -0.49 -11.25 -14.01
CA ALA A 131 -0.99 -10.13 -13.22
C ALA A 131 -0.43 -8.79 -13.75
N VAL A 132 -1.31 -7.82 -14.05
CA VAL A 132 -0.94 -6.47 -14.52
C VAL A 132 -1.21 -5.36 -13.50
N ARG A 133 -2.15 -5.57 -12.58
CA ARG A 133 -2.52 -4.60 -11.55
C ARG A 133 -2.96 -5.33 -10.29
N TRP A 134 -2.52 -4.88 -9.12
CA TRP A 134 -2.85 -5.52 -7.84
C TRP A 134 -2.83 -4.51 -6.70
N ASN A 135 -3.52 -4.84 -5.61
CA ASN A 135 -3.46 -4.10 -4.35
C ASN A 135 -3.66 -5.02 -3.16
N SER A 136 -3.08 -4.63 -2.03
CA SER A 136 -3.40 -5.16 -0.70
C SER A 136 -3.36 -4.00 0.29
N SER A 137 -4.52 -3.57 0.80
CA SER A 137 -4.62 -2.40 1.68
C SER A 137 -5.65 -2.59 2.79
N LYS A 138 -5.47 -1.89 3.92
CA LYS A 138 -6.50 -1.83 4.96
C LYS A 138 -7.66 -0.96 4.48
N GLN A 139 -8.90 -1.39 4.72
CA GLN A 139 -10.08 -0.58 4.42
C GLN A 139 -10.07 0.72 5.23
N ALA A 140 -10.50 1.82 4.60
CA ALA A 140 -10.55 3.13 5.28
C ALA A 140 -11.62 3.16 6.39
N THR A 141 -12.76 2.53 6.12
CA THR A 141 -13.90 2.34 7.04
C THR A 141 -13.85 0.95 7.69
N THR A 142 -14.36 0.83 8.90
CA THR A 142 -14.76 -0.46 9.47
C THR A 142 -16.01 -0.95 8.75
N ALA A 143 -16.15 -2.27 8.58
CA ALA A 143 -17.35 -2.91 8.02
C ALA A 143 -18.11 -3.68 9.12
N ASP A 144 -19.43 -3.69 9.03
CA ASP A 144 -20.33 -4.38 9.95
C ASP A 144 -20.57 -5.86 9.55
N SER A 145 -20.20 -6.25 8.33
CA SER A 145 -20.31 -7.64 7.86
C SER A 145 -19.23 -8.03 6.83
N THR A 146 -18.99 -9.34 6.70
CA THR A 146 -18.16 -9.91 5.61
C THR A 146 -18.66 -9.46 4.25
N THR A 147 -19.97 -9.51 4.02
CA THR A 147 -20.64 -9.02 2.80
C THR A 147 -20.29 -7.56 2.47
N GLU A 148 -20.27 -6.68 3.47
CA GLU A 148 -19.91 -5.28 3.26
C GLU A 148 -18.41 -5.11 2.99
N ALA A 149 -17.54 -5.83 3.71
CA ALA A 149 -16.11 -5.79 3.44
C ALA A 149 -15.78 -6.24 2.01
N GLU A 150 -16.41 -7.32 1.54
CA GLU A 150 -16.29 -7.83 0.17
C GLU A 150 -16.85 -6.85 -0.87
N TYR A 151 -17.98 -6.21 -0.57
CA TYR A 151 -18.56 -5.17 -1.44
C TYR A 151 -17.67 -3.94 -1.55
N ILE A 152 -17.03 -3.51 -0.45
CA ILE A 152 -16.02 -2.44 -0.45
C ILE A 152 -14.78 -2.83 -1.27
N ALA A 153 -14.27 -4.06 -1.13
CA ALA A 153 -13.15 -4.54 -1.94
C ALA A 153 -13.49 -4.61 -3.43
N THR A 154 -14.69 -5.11 -3.77
CA THR A 154 -15.19 -5.18 -5.15
C THR A 154 -15.38 -3.79 -5.75
N PHE A 155 -15.81 -2.78 -4.96
CA PHE A 155 -15.86 -1.37 -5.39
C PHE A 155 -14.47 -0.78 -5.64
N GLU A 156 -13.49 -1.05 -4.79
CA GLU A 156 -12.12 -0.58 -5.00
C GLU A 156 -11.52 -1.19 -6.28
N ALA A 157 -11.80 -2.47 -6.56
CA ALA A 157 -11.47 -3.10 -7.84
C ALA A 157 -12.26 -2.49 -9.02
N ALA A 158 -13.54 -2.19 -8.86
CA ALA A 158 -14.39 -1.64 -9.93
C ALA A 158 -13.85 -0.32 -10.51
N LYS A 159 -13.33 0.59 -9.67
CA LYS A 159 -12.72 1.84 -10.15
C LYS A 159 -11.49 1.60 -11.03
N GLU A 160 -10.67 0.62 -10.66
CA GLU A 160 -9.45 0.23 -11.38
C GLU A 160 -9.82 -0.47 -12.70
N ALA A 161 -10.86 -1.30 -12.69
CA ALA A 161 -11.39 -1.94 -13.89
C ALA A 161 -11.87 -0.91 -14.93
N VAL A 162 -12.57 0.17 -14.51
CA VAL A 162 -12.97 1.25 -15.43
C VAL A 162 -11.76 1.91 -16.08
N TRP A 163 -10.70 2.20 -15.31
CA TRP A 163 -9.47 2.78 -15.88
C TRP A 163 -8.79 1.84 -16.87
N ILE A 164 -8.70 0.53 -16.56
CA ILE A 164 -8.15 -0.48 -17.48
C ILE A 164 -9.02 -0.60 -18.73
N HIS A 165 -10.34 -0.58 -18.59
CA HIS A 165 -11.31 -0.74 -19.68
C HIS A 165 -11.18 0.40 -20.72
N GLU A 166 -11.17 1.66 -20.28
CA GLU A 166 -10.96 2.79 -21.19
C GLU A 166 -9.55 2.80 -21.81
N PHE A 167 -8.51 2.52 -21.02
CA PHE A 167 -7.14 2.43 -21.54
C PHE A 167 -7.00 1.37 -22.65
N LEU A 168 -7.61 0.19 -22.50
CA LEU A 168 -7.54 -0.85 -23.53
C LEU A 168 -8.42 -0.54 -24.76
N LYS A 169 -9.50 0.25 -24.61
CA LYS A 169 -10.25 0.79 -25.76
C LYS A 169 -9.41 1.79 -26.54
N GLU A 170 -8.79 2.75 -25.85
CA GLU A 170 -7.93 3.79 -26.47
C GLU A 170 -6.74 3.18 -27.20
N LEU A 171 -6.16 2.09 -26.69
CA LEU A 171 -5.09 1.35 -27.36
C LEU A 171 -5.52 0.67 -28.67
N GLY A 172 -6.80 0.34 -28.86
CA GLY A 172 -7.37 -0.25 -30.08
C GLY A 172 -6.87 -1.65 -30.50
N VAL A 173 -5.83 -2.19 -29.87
CA VAL A 173 -5.20 -3.49 -30.21
C VAL A 173 -5.78 -4.69 -29.48
N VAL A 174 -6.78 -4.48 -28.61
CA VAL A 174 -7.41 -5.53 -27.79
C VAL A 174 -8.88 -5.72 -28.21
N PRO A 175 -9.22 -6.72 -29.04
CA PRO A 175 -10.59 -6.88 -29.58
C PRO A 175 -11.66 -7.09 -28.50
N SER A 176 -11.27 -7.64 -27.35
CA SER A 176 -12.10 -7.86 -26.17
C SER A 176 -12.33 -6.60 -25.32
N ALA A 177 -11.64 -5.48 -25.58
CA ALA A 177 -11.75 -4.27 -24.75
C ALA A 177 -13.10 -3.55 -24.87
N THR A 178 -13.91 -3.88 -25.89
CA THR A 178 -15.30 -3.43 -25.98
C THR A 178 -16.24 -4.20 -25.04
N ASN A 179 -15.81 -5.32 -24.47
CA ASN A 179 -16.63 -6.16 -23.61
C ASN A 179 -16.48 -5.74 -22.13
N PRO A 180 -17.53 -5.87 -21.29
CA PRO A 180 -17.44 -5.54 -19.88
C PRO A 180 -16.38 -6.40 -19.17
N ILE A 181 -15.50 -5.79 -18.36
CA ILE A 181 -14.49 -6.56 -17.61
C ILE A 181 -15.17 -7.37 -16.50
N SER A 182 -15.02 -8.70 -16.51
CA SER A 182 -15.48 -9.54 -15.40
C SER A 182 -14.62 -9.33 -14.16
N ILE A 183 -15.27 -9.04 -13.02
CA ILE A 183 -14.65 -8.98 -11.69
C ILE A 183 -15.26 -10.07 -10.82
N TYR A 184 -14.43 -11.04 -10.43
CA TYR A 184 -14.82 -12.16 -9.60
C TYR A 184 -14.70 -11.86 -8.09
N CYS A 185 -15.76 -12.17 -7.35
CA CYS A 185 -15.83 -12.13 -5.89
C CYS A 185 -16.50 -13.42 -5.41
N ASP A 186 -16.05 -14.04 -4.32
CA ASP A 186 -16.62 -15.32 -3.86
C ASP A 186 -17.96 -15.16 -3.10
N ASN A 187 -18.18 -13.96 -2.55
CA ASN A 187 -19.28 -13.62 -1.67
C ASN A 187 -20.57 -13.29 -2.44
N THR A 188 -21.57 -14.18 -2.32
CA THR A 188 -22.88 -14.03 -2.96
C THR A 188 -23.62 -12.76 -2.55
N GLY A 189 -23.42 -12.26 -1.33
CA GLY A 189 -24.04 -11.04 -0.84
C GLY A 189 -23.49 -9.79 -1.55
N ALA A 190 -22.16 -9.70 -1.72
CA ALA A 190 -21.52 -8.60 -2.42
C ALA A 190 -21.89 -8.59 -3.91
N VAL A 191 -21.83 -9.74 -4.57
CA VAL A 191 -22.26 -9.92 -5.97
C VAL A 191 -23.73 -9.52 -6.17
N ALA A 192 -24.62 -9.90 -5.24
CA ALA A 192 -26.04 -9.51 -5.29
C ALA A 192 -26.25 -8.01 -5.03
N GLN A 193 -25.52 -7.41 -4.07
CA GLN A 193 -25.60 -5.96 -3.80
C GLN A 193 -25.08 -5.12 -4.98
N ALA A 194 -24.16 -5.66 -5.80
CA ALA A 194 -23.66 -4.99 -7.00
C ALA A 194 -24.62 -5.09 -8.19
N LYS A 195 -25.40 -6.17 -8.31
CA LYS A 195 -26.36 -6.38 -9.40
C LYS A 195 -27.76 -5.83 -9.16
N GLU A 196 -28.20 -5.79 -7.91
CA GLU A 196 -29.58 -5.41 -7.59
C GLU A 196 -29.64 -4.47 -6.37
N PRO A 197 -30.46 -3.40 -6.41
CA PRO A 197 -30.71 -2.52 -5.28
C PRO A 197 -31.67 -3.14 -4.24
N ARG A 198 -31.40 -4.39 -3.80
CA ARG A 198 -32.23 -5.08 -2.78
C ARG A 198 -32.09 -4.39 -1.42
N SER A 199 -33.08 -3.56 -1.07
CA SER A 199 -33.14 -2.74 0.14
C SER A 199 -33.51 -3.54 1.40
N ASN A 200 -32.74 -4.58 1.72
CA ASN A 200 -32.85 -5.25 3.02
C ASN A 200 -32.43 -4.31 4.15
N ASN A 201 -33.15 -4.31 5.28
CA ASN A 201 -32.87 -3.44 6.43
C ASN A 201 -31.43 -3.53 6.98
N ARG A 202 -30.74 -4.67 6.76
CA ARG A 202 -29.31 -4.86 7.12
C ARG A 202 -28.33 -4.05 6.26
N ASN A 203 -28.73 -3.59 5.07
CA ASN A 203 -27.83 -2.94 4.11
C ASN A 203 -27.76 -1.40 4.29
N LYS A 204 -28.43 -0.84 5.31
CA LYS A 204 -28.55 0.63 5.53
C LYS A 204 -27.24 1.32 5.97
N HIS A 205 -26.24 0.54 6.36
CA HIS A 205 -24.99 1.04 6.92
C HIS A 205 -23.92 1.33 5.86
N VAL A 206 -24.00 0.67 4.69
CA VAL A 206 -23.05 0.81 3.58
C VAL A 206 -23.09 2.26 3.04
N PRO A 207 -21.98 3.03 3.11
CA PRO A 207 -21.97 4.41 2.63
C PRO A 207 -22.29 4.54 1.13
N ARG A 208 -23.16 5.50 0.75
CA ARG A 208 -23.65 5.72 -0.63
C ARG A 208 -22.56 5.66 -1.71
N ARG A 209 -21.35 6.16 -1.44
CA ARG A 209 -20.21 6.17 -2.38
C ARG A 209 -19.89 4.79 -2.98
N TYR A 210 -20.12 3.71 -2.23
CA TYR A 210 -19.85 2.34 -2.68
C TYR A 210 -20.91 1.81 -3.66
N HIS A 211 -22.08 2.45 -3.76
CA HIS A 211 -23.14 2.06 -4.71
C HIS A 211 -22.90 2.51 -6.15
N LEU A 212 -21.91 3.39 -6.40
CA LEU A 212 -21.45 3.74 -7.75
C LEU A 212 -21.05 2.50 -8.59
N ILE A 213 -20.69 1.38 -7.94
CA ILE A 213 -20.47 0.09 -8.64
C ILE A 213 -21.70 -0.37 -9.45
N ARG A 214 -22.93 -0.02 -9.03
CA ARG A 214 -24.15 -0.34 -9.78
C ARG A 214 -24.18 0.44 -11.08
N GLU A 215 -23.94 1.76 -11.02
CA GLU A 215 -23.89 2.62 -12.20
C GLU A 215 -22.80 2.18 -13.19
N ILE A 216 -21.64 1.70 -12.71
CA ILE A 216 -20.57 1.15 -13.56
C ILE A 216 -21.02 -0.16 -14.26
N VAL A 217 -21.76 -1.03 -13.56
CA VAL A 217 -22.36 -2.24 -14.13
C VAL A 217 -23.48 -1.91 -15.12
N ASP A 218 -24.35 -0.95 -14.80
CA ASP A 218 -25.48 -0.51 -15.63
C ASP A 218 -25.01 0.18 -16.92
N ARG A 219 -23.84 0.85 -16.91
CA ARG A 219 -23.17 1.37 -18.12
C ARG A 219 -22.46 0.30 -18.96
N GLY A 220 -22.35 -0.94 -18.46
CA GLY A 220 -21.72 -2.05 -19.16
C GLY A 220 -20.18 -2.02 -19.19
N GLU A 221 -19.55 -1.25 -18.30
CA GLU A 221 -18.07 -1.18 -18.23
C GLU A 221 -17.47 -2.42 -17.52
N ILE A 222 -18.20 -2.97 -16.55
CA ILE A 222 -17.79 -4.15 -15.76
C ILE A 222 -18.95 -5.13 -15.56
N LYS A 223 -18.60 -6.38 -15.24
CA LYS A 223 -19.55 -7.43 -14.86
C LYS A 223 -19.09 -8.08 -13.56
N ILE A 224 -19.85 -7.92 -12.48
CA ILE A 224 -19.51 -8.60 -11.22
C ILE A 224 -19.97 -10.06 -11.28
N GLU A 225 -19.10 -11.01 -10.96
CA GLU A 225 -19.38 -12.44 -11.07
C GLU A 225 -18.97 -13.21 -9.81
N ARG A 226 -19.56 -14.40 -9.62
CA ARG A 226 -19.24 -15.25 -8.47
C ARG A 226 -18.16 -16.27 -8.82
N VAL A 227 -17.11 -16.34 -8.02
CA VAL A 227 -16.11 -17.43 -8.03
C VAL A 227 -16.26 -18.32 -6.79
N GLN A 228 -15.58 -19.47 -6.76
CA GLN A 228 -15.41 -20.25 -5.53
C GLN A 228 -14.21 -19.73 -4.74
N THR A 229 -14.25 -19.79 -3.41
CA THR A 229 -13.17 -19.33 -2.51
C THR A 229 -11.83 -20.02 -2.76
N GLU A 230 -11.83 -21.24 -3.31
CA GLU A 230 -10.60 -21.95 -3.70
C GLU A 230 -9.97 -21.40 -4.98
N HIS A 231 -10.77 -20.80 -5.87
CA HIS A 231 -10.38 -20.24 -7.16
C HIS A 231 -10.27 -18.70 -7.17
N ASN A 232 -10.42 -18.02 -6.03
CA ASN A 232 -10.32 -16.56 -5.96
C ASN A 232 -8.85 -16.09 -5.97
N VAL A 233 -8.36 -15.54 -7.08
CA VAL A 233 -6.96 -15.10 -7.22
C VAL A 233 -6.61 -13.91 -6.32
N ALA A 234 -7.59 -13.24 -5.72
CA ALA A 234 -7.38 -12.19 -4.72
C ALA A 234 -7.04 -12.70 -3.29
N ASP A 235 -7.20 -13.99 -2.99
CA ASP A 235 -6.89 -14.61 -1.69
C ASP A 235 -5.52 -14.22 -1.06
N PRO A 236 -4.37 -14.30 -1.77
CA PRO A 236 -3.05 -13.99 -1.18
C PRO A 236 -2.86 -12.50 -0.87
N PHE A 237 -3.78 -11.62 -1.29
CA PHE A 237 -3.74 -10.19 -1.00
C PHE A 237 -4.48 -9.83 0.30
N THR A 238 -5.19 -10.77 0.95
CA THR A 238 -6.01 -10.49 2.14
C THR A 238 -5.67 -11.31 3.37
N LYS A 239 -5.14 -12.53 3.20
CA LYS A 239 -4.94 -13.50 4.29
C LYS A 239 -3.73 -14.42 4.03
N PRO A 240 -3.01 -14.90 5.08
CA PRO A 240 -1.86 -15.78 4.92
C PRO A 240 -2.31 -17.21 4.64
N LEU A 241 -1.88 -17.75 3.49
CA LEU A 241 -2.33 -19.04 2.97
C LEU A 241 -1.43 -20.22 3.41
N CYS A 242 -1.92 -21.45 3.24
CA CYS A 242 -1.09 -22.65 3.38
C CYS A 242 -0.17 -22.80 2.16
N ILE A 243 0.91 -23.59 2.28
CA ILE A 243 1.95 -23.70 1.23
C ILE A 243 1.37 -24.08 -0.13
N ALA A 244 0.54 -25.13 -0.20
CA ALA A 244 -0.06 -25.59 -1.47
C ALA A 244 -0.95 -24.52 -2.12
N LYS A 245 -1.91 -23.94 -1.37
CA LYS A 245 -2.80 -22.89 -1.89
C LYS A 245 -2.00 -21.64 -2.31
N HIS A 246 -0.98 -21.24 -1.53
CA HIS A 246 -0.10 -20.13 -1.89
C HIS A 246 0.57 -20.35 -3.25
N HIS A 247 1.16 -21.53 -3.51
CA HIS A 247 1.83 -21.81 -4.79
C HIS A 247 0.84 -21.79 -5.96
N ASN A 248 -0.36 -22.36 -5.82
CA ASN A 248 -1.35 -22.29 -6.89
C ASN A 248 -1.83 -20.86 -7.19
N HIS A 249 -1.87 -19.95 -6.20
CA HIS A 249 -2.09 -18.54 -6.50
C HIS A 249 -0.90 -17.83 -7.14
N LEU A 250 0.34 -18.32 -7.00
CA LEU A 250 1.47 -17.81 -7.79
C LEU A 250 1.25 -18.14 -9.27
N GLU A 251 0.91 -19.39 -9.58
CA GLU A 251 0.60 -19.85 -10.94
C GLU A 251 -0.55 -19.02 -11.55
N ASN A 252 -1.65 -18.84 -10.82
CA ASN A 252 -2.79 -18.02 -11.26
C ASN A 252 -2.50 -16.51 -11.35
N LEU A 253 -1.40 -16.02 -10.78
CA LEU A 253 -0.89 -14.66 -10.96
C LEU A 253 0.09 -14.54 -12.15
N GLY A 254 0.38 -15.65 -12.84
CA GLY A 254 1.34 -15.72 -13.93
C GLY A 254 2.80 -15.78 -13.46
N PHE A 255 3.07 -16.13 -12.20
CA PHE A 255 4.44 -16.42 -11.78
C PHE A 255 4.90 -17.78 -12.31
N SER A 256 6.07 -17.80 -12.94
CA SER A 256 6.79 -19.02 -13.28
C SER A 256 8.25 -18.93 -12.82
N GLY A 257 8.97 -20.03 -12.93
CA GLY A 257 10.39 -20.11 -12.55
C GLY A 257 11.02 -21.41 -13.02
N SER A 258 12.24 -21.33 -13.55
CA SER A 258 13.00 -22.47 -14.06
C SER A 258 14.13 -22.90 -13.12
N ILE A 259 14.76 -24.04 -13.42
CA ILE A 259 16.04 -24.39 -12.82
C ILE A 259 17.10 -23.40 -13.39
N PRO A 260 17.88 -22.70 -12.55
CA PRO A 260 18.90 -21.75 -13.02
C PRO A 260 20.10 -22.47 -13.65
N SER A 261 20.61 -21.95 -14.76
CA SER A 261 21.74 -22.55 -15.51
C SER A 261 23.03 -22.64 -14.69
N GLU A 262 23.17 -21.75 -13.71
CA GLU A 262 24.26 -21.60 -12.76
C GLU A 262 24.42 -22.84 -11.86
N ILE A 263 23.39 -23.71 -11.76
CA ILE A 263 23.50 -24.97 -11.05
C ILE A 263 24.62 -25.86 -11.61
N GLY A 264 24.88 -25.78 -12.92
CA GLY A 264 25.97 -26.48 -13.61
C GLY A 264 27.38 -25.98 -13.30
N GLN A 265 27.54 -25.03 -12.37
CA GLN A 265 28.84 -24.53 -11.90
C GLN A 265 29.24 -25.15 -10.54
N LEU A 266 28.45 -26.08 -10.01
CA LEU A 266 28.64 -26.69 -8.69
C LEU A 266 29.46 -27.99 -8.77
N ASP A 267 30.74 -27.88 -9.13
CA ASP A 267 31.66 -29.01 -9.41
C ASP A 267 31.71 -30.12 -8.34
N CYS A 268 31.35 -29.80 -7.08
CA CYS A 268 31.32 -30.71 -5.93
C CYS A 268 29.92 -31.18 -5.51
N LEU A 269 28.89 -30.99 -6.35
CA LEU A 269 27.52 -31.41 -6.04
C LEU A 269 27.34 -32.92 -6.26
N VAL A 270 27.07 -33.66 -5.19
CA VAL A 270 26.93 -35.13 -5.19
C VAL A 270 25.47 -35.59 -5.19
N ASP A 271 24.57 -34.80 -4.63
CA ASP A 271 23.13 -35.08 -4.54
C ASP A 271 22.36 -33.78 -4.80
N PHE A 272 21.35 -33.81 -5.68
CA PHE A 272 20.43 -32.71 -5.90
C PHE A 272 18.98 -33.23 -5.99
N SER A 273 18.18 -32.87 -4.99
CA SER A 273 16.73 -33.05 -4.99
C SER A 273 16.01 -31.70 -5.03
N ALA A 274 15.05 -31.60 -5.96
CA ALA A 274 14.06 -30.55 -6.05
C ALA A 274 12.65 -31.13 -6.33
N GLU A 275 12.37 -32.32 -5.78
CA GLU A 275 11.04 -32.95 -5.78
C GLU A 275 9.94 -31.97 -5.30
N SER A 276 8.77 -32.00 -5.95
CA SER A 276 7.56 -31.29 -5.51
C SER A 276 7.70 -29.75 -5.39
N ASN A 277 8.33 -29.09 -6.37
CA ASN A 277 8.53 -27.63 -6.37
C ASN A 277 7.82 -26.87 -7.51
N PHE A 278 7.01 -27.53 -8.34
CA PHE A 278 6.27 -26.91 -9.48
C PHE A 278 7.19 -26.11 -10.44
N LEU A 279 8.43 -26.57 -10.62
CA LEU A 279 9.41 -25.94 -11.50
C LEU A 279 8.99 -26.06 -12.97
N THR A 280 9.29 -25.04 -13.77
CA THR A 280 8.81 -24.90 -15.16
C THR A 280 9.95 -24.73 -16.18
N GLY A 281 9.71 -25.10 -17.44
CA GLY A 281 10.67 -24.94 -18.53
C GLY A 281 11.66 -26.11 -18.66
N GLU A 282 12.71 -25.93 -19.45
CA GLU A 282 13.68 -26.99 -19.73
C GLU A 282 14.66 -27.23 -18.57
N ILE A 283 15.05 -28.49 -18.37
CA ILE A 283 16.20 -28.85 -17.53
C ILE A 283 17.49 -28.28 -18.19
N PRO A 284 18.24 -27.39 -17.51
CA PRO A 284 19.40 -26.74 -18.12
C PRO A 284 20.47 -27.72 -18.59
N SER A 285 20.91 -27.59 -19.84
CA SER A 285 21.98 -28.39 -20.43
C SER A 285 23.29 -28.34 -19.62
N SER A 286 23.53 -27.25 -18.88
CA SER A 286 24.66 -27.09 -17.96
C SER A 286 24.71 -28.11 -16.82
N ILE A 287 23.62 -28.82 -16.50
CA ILE A 287 23.62 -29.93 -15.53
C ILE A 287 24.59 -31.05 -15.95
N ILE A 288 24.91 -31.19 -17.25
CA ILE A 288 25.92 -32.13 -17.74
C ILE A 288 27.33 -31.88 -17.18
N ASN A 289 27.61 -30.68 -16.68
CA ASN A 289 28.90 -30.33 -16.08
C ASN A 289 29.10 -30.89 -14.66
N LEU A 290 28.05 -31.42 -14.02
CA LEU A 290 28.06 -31.87 -12.63
C LEU A 290 28.69 -33.25 -12.46
N ARG A 291 30.01 -33.32 -12.66
CA ARG A 291 30.82 -34.56 -12.73
C ARG A 291 30.77 -35.46 -11.49
N GLN A 292 30.31 -34.96 -10.34
CA GLN A 292 30.23 -35.70 -9.08
C GLN A 292 28.80 -36.13 -8.71
N LEU A 293 27.78 -35.77 -9.51
CA LEU A 293 26.37 -35.94 -9.17
C LEU A 293 25.94 -37.42 -9.26
N GLY A 294 25.71 -38.03 -8.10
CA GLY A 294 25.24 -39.42 -7.97
C GLY A 294 23.72 -39.57 -7.94
N ARG A 295 22.99 -38.54 -7.46
CA ARG A 295 21.51 -38.50 -7.44
C ARG A 295 20.98 -37.20 -8.05
N LEU A 296 20.04 -37.32 -8.99
CA LEU A 296 19.14 -36.25 -9.39
C LEU A 296 17.69 -36.66 -9.14
N ASP A 297 16.92 -35.79 -8.51
CA ASP A 297 15.51 -36.02 -8.19
C ASP A 297 14.69 -34.75 -8.49
N LEU A 298 13.95 -34.79 -9.61
CA LEU A 298 13.12 -33.68 -10.11
C LEU A 298 11.65 -34.10 -10.27
N SER A 299 11.27 -35.17 -9.59
CA SER A 299 9.90 -35.71 -9.53
C SER A 299 8.87 -34.65 -9.10
N ASN A 300 7.62 -34.77 -9.56
CA ASN A 300 6.51 -33.89 -9.18
C ASN A 300 6.77 -32.39 -9.50
N ASN A 301 7.07 -32.09 -10.76
CA ASN A 301 7.29 -30.73 -11.28
C ASN A 301 6.56 -30.53 -12.64
N ASN A 302 6.81 -29.42 -13.34
CA ASN A 302 6.27 -29.14 -14.68
C ASN A 302 7.43 -28.85 -15.67
N LEU A 303 8.46 -29.70 -15.62
CA LEU A 303 9.70 -29.56 -16.38
C LEU A 303 9.62 -30.26 -17.75
N SER A 304 10.54 -29.86 -18.63
CA SER A 304 10.70 -30.37 -20.00
C SER A 304 12.19 -30.56 -20.37
N GLY A 305 12.47 -31.06 -21.58
CA GLY A 305 13.84 -31.38 -22.01
C GLY A 305 14.34 -32.75 -21.51
N THR A 306 15.64 -33.02 -21.67
CA THR A 306 16.25 -34.33 -21.37
C THR A 306 17.48 -34.20 -20.48
N SER A 307 17.70 -35.15 -19.56
CA SER A 307 18.90 -35.23 -18.71
C SER A 307 19.50 -36.63 -18.69
N THR A 308 20.78 -36.75 -18.31
CA THR A 308 21.60 -37.96 -18.53
C THR A 308 22.47 -38.29 -17.31
N LEU A 309 21.90 -38.94 -16.28
CA LEU A 309 22.54 -39.16 -14.97
C LEU A 309 22.20 -40.53 -14.35
N ASN A 310 23.07 -41.05 -13.48
CA ASN A 310 23.08 -42.46 -13.03
C ASN A 310 21.94 -42.89 -12.07
N TYR A 311 21.23 -41.94 -11.47
CA TYR A 311 19.97 -42.15 -10.75
C TYR A 311 19.06 -40.99 -11.12
N LEU A 312 17.88 -41.30 -11.66
CA LEU A 312 17.02 -40.31 -12.31
C LEU A 312 15.53 -40.56 -12.05
N ASP A 313 14.91 -39.72 -11.21
CA ASP A 313 13.45 -39.65 -11.08
C ASP A 313 12.92 -38.35 -11.73
N LEU A 314 12.06 -38.54 -12.73
CA LEU A 314 11.35 -37.55 -13.53
C LEU A 314 9.83 -37.82 -13.55
N SER A 315 9.33 -38.63 -12.62
CA SER A 315 7.91 -38.98 -12.58
C SER A 315 7.02 -37.78 -12.24
N ASN A 316 5.74 -37.84 -12.63
CA ASN A 316 4.77 -36.74 -12.46
C ASN A 316 5.30 -35.40 -13.02
N ASN A 317 5.54 -35.36 -14.33
CA ASN A 317 5.92 -34.17 -15.09
C ASN A 317 5.15 -34.15 -16.43
N ASN A 318 5.53 -33.27 -17.37
CA ASN A 318 4.90 -33.15 -18.69
C ASN A 318 5.84 -33.54 -19.85
N PHE A 319 6.77 -34.48 -19.61
CA PHE A 319 7.69 -34.96 -20.66
C PHE A 319 6.91 -35.70 -21.75
N SER A 320 7.22 -35.42 -23.02
CA SER A 320 6.53 -35.99 -24.19
C SER A 320 7.48 -36.31 -25.34
N GLY A 321 7.02 -37.18 -26.26
CA GLY A 321 7.82 -37.72 -27.36
C GLY A 321 8.55 -39.03 -27.02
N GLU A 322 9.42 -39.48 -27.92
CA GLU A 322 10.15 -40.75 -27.80
C GLU A 322 11.28 -40.71 -26.75
N ILE A 323 11.50 -41.85 -26.09
CA ILE A 323 12.63 -42.04 -25.16
C ILE A 323 13.96 -42.06 -25.94
N PRO A 324 14.87 -41.08 -25.73
CA PRO A 324 16.02 -40.87 -26.62
C PRO A 324 17.05 -42.00 -26.52
N PHE A 325 17.69 -42.32 -27.66
CA PHE A 325 18.67 -43.41 -27.75
C PHE A 325 19.86 -43.26 -26.80
N SER A 326 20.28 -42.01 -26.55
CA SER A 326 21.37 -41.67 -25.61
C SER A 326 21.13 -42.17 -24.18
N LEU A 327 19.88 -42.37 -23.75
CA LEU A 327 19.55 -42.86 -22.41
C LEU A 327 20.06 -44.29 -22.16
N GLN A 328 20.17 -45.12 -23.21
CA GLN A 328 20.69 -46.50 -23.11
C GLN A 328 22.22 -46.57 -22.90
N ASN A 329 22.94 -45.50 -23.22
CA ASN A 329 24.41 -45.45 -23.04
C ASN A 329 24.82 -45.09 -21.61
N LEU A 330 23.85 -44.89 -20.70
CA LEU A 330 24.06 -44.52 -19.30
C LEU A 330 23.96 -45.76 -18.41
N LYS A 331 24.86 -45.88 -17.43
CA LYS A 331 24.80 -46.94 -16.41
C LYS A 331 23.88 -46.50 -15.27
N LEU A 332 22.57 -46.51 -15.57
CA LEU A 332 21.52 -46.19 -14.62
C LEU A 332 21.42 -47.29 -13.55
N ASN A 333 21.45 -46.91 -12.28
CA ASN A 333 21.17 -47.81 -11.15
C ASN A 333 19.67 -47.78 -10.75
N SER A 334 18.96 -46.71 -11.14
CA SER A 334 17.51 -46.59 -11.03
C SER A 334 17.02 -45.48 -11.98
N LEU A 335 15.83 -45.68 -12.53
CA LEU A 335 15.14 -44.77 -13.45
C LEU A 335 13.65 -44.75 -13.09
N ASN A 336 13.01 -43.59 -13.14
CA ASN A 336 11.55 -43.47 -13.03
C ASN A 336 11.06 -42.30 -13.91
N LEU A 337 10.29 -42.64 -14.95
CA LEU A 337 9.62 -41.73 -15.89
C LEU A 337 8.09 -41.87 -15.83
N SER A 338 7.54 -42.53 -14.79
CA SER A 338 6.11 -42.82 -14.70
C SER A 338 5.26 -41.54 -14.63
N GLN A 339 4.00 -41.62 -15.08
CA GLN A 339 3.06 -40.50 -15.05
C GLN A 339 3.58 -39.26 -15.82
N ASN A 340 3.84 -39.46 -17.12
CA ASN A 340 4.22 -38.43 -18.09
C ASN A 340 3.40 -38.61 -19.39
N MET A 341 3.73 -37.83 -20.43
CA MET A 341 3.10 -37.87 -21.77
C MET A 341 4.04 -38.48 -22.83
N LEU A 342 4.93 -39.40 -22.44
CA LEU A 342 5.87 -40.07 -23.34
C LEU A 342 5.15 -41.02 -24.31
N SER A 343 5.73 -41.20 -25.50
CA SER A 343 5.14 -41.98 -26.58
C SER A 343 6.14 -42.88 -27.31
N GLY A 344 5.63 -43.91 -28.00
CA GLY A 344 6.44 -44.88 -28.75
C GLY A 344 6.84 -46.14 -27.94
N ASP A 345 7.78 -46.91 -28.47
CA ASP A 345 8.15 -48.22 -27.90
C ASP A 345 9.15 -48.11 -26.74
N VAL A 346 8.78 -48.70 -25.59
CA VAL A 346 9.71 -48.96 -24.47
C VAL A 346 10.69 -50.04 -24.93
N ARG A 347 11.92 -49.60 -25.25
CA ARG A 347 12.92 -50.44 -25.92
C ARG A 347 13.43 -51.59 -25.04
N PRO A 348 13.86 -52.73 -25.63
CA PRO A 348 14.09 -53.99 -24.90
C PRO A 348 15.09 -53.95 -23.74
N LEU A 349 16.00 -52.97 -23.70
CA LEU A 349 16.96 -52.80 -22.61
C LEU A 349 16.32 -52.28 -21.30
N PHE A 350 15.09 -51.76 -21.37
CA PHE A 350 14.31 -51.26 -20.23
C PHE A 350 12.96 -52.00 -20.09
N SER A 351 12.83 -53.20 -20.69
CA SER A 351 11.59 -54.01 -20.64
C SER A 351 11.72 -55.21 -19.69
N ASP A 352 12.65 -55.16 -18.74
CA ASP A 352 12.78 -56.09 -17.62
C ASP A 352 11.82 -55.70 -16.46
N GLU A 353 11.56 -56.63 -15.53
CA GLU A 353 10.63 -56.35 -14.43
C GLU A 353 11.10 -55.22 -13.51
N ALA A 354 12.42 -55.01 -13.35
CA ALA A 354 12.96 -53.97 -12.47
C ALA A 354 12.68 -52.54 -12.93
N HIS A 355 12.49 -52.31 -14.24
CA HIS A 355 12.15 -51.01 -14.81
C HIS A 355 10.69 -50.94 -15.30
N ARG A 356 9.87 -51.97 -15.07
CA ARG A 356 8.47 -51.99 -15.53
C ARG A 356 7.64 -50.88 -14.90
N ASP A 357 7.80 -50.66 -13.60
CA ASP A 357 7.08 -49.62 -12.86
C ASP A 357 7.51 -48.21 -13.31
N SER A 358 8.76 -48.06 -13.74
CA SER A 358 9.40 -46.82 -14.19
C SER A 358 8.75 -46.14 -15.38
N PHE A 359 7.87 -46.80 -16.15
CA PHE A 359 7.18 -46.18 -17.30
C PHE A 359 5.65 -46.19 -17.17
N LEU A 360 5.10 -46.67 -16.05
CA LEU A 360 3.66 -46.76 -15.83
C LEU A 360 2.94 -45.42 -16.01
N ARG A 361 1.69 -45.48 -16.46
CA ARG A 361 0.79 -44.32 -16.63
C ARG A 361 1.29 -43.23 -17.60
N ASN A 362 2.18 -43.58 -18.53
CA ASN A 362 2.33 -42.88 -19.81
C ASN A 362 1.29 -43.46 -20.78
N PRO A 363 0.38 -42.66 -21.38
CA PRO A 363 -0.75 -43.19 -22.16
C PRO A 363 -0.36 -43.70 -23.56
N GLU A 364 0.76 -43.24 -24.13
CA GLU A 364 1.20 -43.56 -25.49
C GLU A 364 2.47 -44.44 -25.55
N LEU A 365 2.98 -44.90 -24.40
CA LEU A 365 4.10 -45.85 -24.36
C LEU A 365 3.63 -47.29 -24.57
N CYS A 366 4.28 -48.00 -25.49
CA CYS A 366 4.03 -49.41 -25.78
C CYS A 366 5.18 -50.29 -25.26
N PHE A 367 4.86 -51.30 -24.44
CA PHE A 367 5.80 -52.35 -24.06
C PHE A 367 5.72 -53.51 -25.05
N TYR A 368 6.87 -53.96 -25.56
CA TYR A 368 7.03 -54.92 -26.65
C TYR A 368 6.39 -56.32 -26.45
N ASN A 369 5.73 -56.61 -25.31
CA ASN A 369 5.20 -57.94 -25.03
C ASN A 369 4.02 -58.00 -24.03
N SER A 370 3.15 -56.99 -23.96
CA SER A 370 2.04 -56.95 -22.97
C SER A 370 0.67 -56.70 -23.59
N SER A 371 0.00 -57.76 -24.05
CA SER A 371 -1.42 -57.71 -24.42
C SER A 371 -2.30 -57.47 -23.19
N SER A 372 -3.28 -56.56 -23.31
CA SER A 372 -4.26 -56.15 -22.27
C SER A 372 -3.72 -55.25 -21.14
N CYS A 373 -3.93 -53.94 -21.29
CA CYS A 373 -3.75 -52.95 -20.22
C CYS A 373 -5.07 -52.71 -19.47
N ASN A 374 -5.25 -53.30 -18.28
CA ASN A 374 -6.32 -52.90 -17.35
C ASN A 374 -6.17 -53.55 -15.95
N ARG A 375 -6.19 -52.76 -14.87
CA ARG A 375 -6.53 -53.19 -13.48
C ARG A 375 -6.67 -52.01 -12.49
N LYS A 376 -7.23 -52.28 -11.31
CA LYS A 376 -7.49 -51.38 -10.17
C LYS A 376 -7.17 -52.09 -8.84
N ALA A 377 -7.17 -51.32 -7.74
CA ALA A 377 -7.26 -51.77 -6.33
C ALA A 377 -5.96 -52.35 -5.72
N GLU A 378 -5.73 -52.36 -4.38
CA GLU A 378 -6.50 -51.83 -3.23
C GLU A 378 -5.61 -51.49 -1.99
N GLU A 379 -6.18 -51.39 -0.78
CA GLU A 379 -5.59 -50.86 0.48
C GLU A 379 -4.93 -51.89 1.43
N GLU A 380 -4.10 -51.43 2.39
CA GLU A 380 -4.26 -51.60 3.87
C GLU A 380 -3.27 -50.60 4.58
N ASP A 381 -3.16 -50.38 5.91
CA ASP A 381 -3.26 -51.26 7.09
C ASP A 381 -3.55 -50.45 8.41
N ARG A 382 -3.92 -51.14 9.50
CA ARG A 382 -4.50 -50.62 10.75
C ARG A 382 -3.53 -50.20 11.87
N VAL A 383 -2.22 -50.45 11.75
CA VAL A 383 -1.25 -50.28 12.86
C VAL A 383 -1.12 -48.82 13.35
N PHE A 384 -1.27 -47.85 12.44
CA PHE A 384 -1.02 -46.42 12.68
C PHE A 384 -1.82 -45.81 13.86
N VAL A 385 -3.05 -46.30 14.09
CA VAL A 385 -4.01 -45.70 15.03
C VAL A 385 -3.57 -45.83 16.51
N TRP A 386 -2.82 -46.87 16.86
CA TRP A 386 -2.40 -47.11 18.24
C TRP A 386 -1.24 -46.20 18.68
N VAL A 387 -0.27 -45.96 17.79
CA VAL A 387 0.92 -45.13 18.09
C VAL A 387 0.50 -43.70 18.45
N MET A 388 -0.41 -43.11 17.66
CA MET A 388 -0.87 -41.73 17.85
C MET A 388 -1.49 -41.49 19.24
N ARG A 389 -2.21 -42.47 19.80
CA ARG A 389 -2.88 -42.33 21.11
C ARG A 389 -1.90 -42.17 22.29
N PHE A 390 -0.70 -42.73 22.20
CA PHE A 390 0.33 -42.62 23.26
C PHE A 390 1.09 -41.28 23.24
N ILE A 391 1.10 -40.61 22.09
CA ILE A 391 1.77 -39.31 21.90
C ILE A 391 0.92 -38.18 22.47
N PHE A 392 -0.41 -38.22 22.31
CA PHE A 392 -1.30 -37.16 22.81
C PHE A 392 -1.38 -37.10 24.34
N THR A 393 -1.34 -38.24 25.04
CA THR A 393 -1.40 -38.29 26.51
C THR A 393 -0.15 -37.71 27.16
N THR A 394 1.03 -38.13 26.69
CA THR A 394 2.33 -37.64 27.16
C THR A 394 2.53 -36.15 26.90
N THR A 395 2.19 -35.67 25.70
CA THR A 395 2.28 -34.24 25.34
C THR A 395 1.39 -33.35 26.23
N SER A 396 0.19 -33.80 26.56
CA SER A 396 -0.76 -33.04 27.38
C SER A 396 -0.28 -32.81 28.81
N LEU A 397 0.43 -33.79 29.39
CA LEU A 397 0.94 -33.72 30.77
C LEU A 397 2.05 -32.66 30.92
N VAL A 398 2.97 -32.59 29.95
CA VAL A 398 4.05 -31.59 29.92
C VAL A 398 3.50 -30.16 29.86
N LEU A 399 2.44 -29.96 29.09
CA LEU A 399 1.83 -28.65 28.86
C LEU A 399 1.17 -28.08 30.12
N LEU A 400 0.54 -28.93 30.95
CA LEU A 400 -0.02 -28.54 32.25
C LEU A 400 1.05 -28.04 33.24
N VAL A 401 2.19 -28.74 33.33
CA VAL A 401 3.30 -28.35 34.22
C VAL A 401 3.88 -26.99 33.81
N GLY A 402 4.02 -26.75 32.50
CA GLY A 402 4.49 -25.47 31.96
C GLY A 402 3.58 -24.28 32.31
N ILE A 403 2.25 -24.47 32.28
CA ILE A 403 1.27 -23.44 32.66
C ILE A 403 1.40 -23.06 34.14
N ILE A 404 1.48 -24.05 35.04
CA ILE A 404 1.60 -23.82 36.49
C ILE A 404 2.88 -23.01 36.80
N TRP A 405 4.00 -23.37 36.18
CA TRP A 405 5.26 -22.63 36.34
C TRP A 405 5.16 -21.19 35.83
N PHE A 406 4.56 -20.98 34.65
CA PHE A 406 4.38 -19.65 34.06
C PHE A 406 3.55 -18.69 34.94
N VAL A 407 2.47 -19.18 35.55
CA VAL A 407 1.64 -18.39 36.48
C VAL A 407 2.46 -17.97 37.71
N SER A 408 3.24 -18.87 38.30
CA SER A 408 4.09 -18.57 39.47
C SER A 408 5.12 -17.45 39.19
N LEU A 409 5.64 -17.38 37.97
CA LEU A 409 6.59 -16.35 37.54
C LEU A 409 5.92 -15.00 37.24
N ARG A 410 4.63 -15.00 36.86
CA ARG A 410 3.86 -13.78 36.60
C ARG A 410 3.56 -13.00 37.88
N CYS A 411 3.13 -13.67 38.95
CA CYS A 411 2.83 -13.02 40.23
C CYS A 411 4.05 -12.27 40.80
N ARG A 412 5.22 -12.91 40.82
CA ARG A 412 6.49 -12.34 41.31
C ARG A 412 6.96 -11.07 40.59
N LYS A 413 6.47 -10.79 39.38
CA LYS A 413 6.82 -9.55 38.65
C LYS A 413 5.94 -8.35 39.00
N ILE A 414 4.74 -8.58 39.51
CA ILE A 414 3.77 -7.50 39.81
C ILE A 414 4.22 -6.71 41.05
N GLU A 415 4.69 -7.41 42.09
CA GLU A 415 5.23 -6.81 43.32
C GLU A 415 6.45 -5.90 43.09
N GLN A 416 7.18 -6.10 41.99
CA GLN A 416 8.39 -5.32 41.66
C GLN A 416 8.09 -4.00 40.94
N MET A 417 6.94 -3.88 40.27
CA MET A 417 6.60 -2.68 39.49
C MET A 417 6.18 -1.51 40.40
N ALA A 418 5.42 -1.79 41.47
CA ALA A 418 4.87 -0.81 42.41
C ALA A 418 5.90 0.03 43.20
N LYS A 419 7.20 -0.16 42.98
CA LYS A 419 8.29 0.58 43.64
C LYS A 419 9.04 1.56 42.73
N LYS A 420 8.73 1.64 41.42
CA LYS A 420 9.55 2.39 40.46
C LYS A 420 9.05 3.80 40.10
N ASP A 421 7.74 4.05 40.17
CA ASP A 421 7.10 5.23 39.55
C ASP A 421 7.28 6.57 40.28
N ARG A 422 8.20 6.67 41.26
CA ARG A 422 8.42 7.87 42.10
C ARG A 422 9.68 8.68 41.78
N ALA A 423 10.43 8.36 40.71
CA ALA A 423 11.86 8.71 40.64
C ALA A 423 12.39 9.32 39.32
N ALA A 424 11.56 9.75 38.36
CA ALA A 424 12.06 10.12 37.01
C ALA A 424 11.29 11.25 36.29
N VAL A 425 11.50 12.51 36.69
CA VAL A 425 11.24 13.72 35.88
C VAL A 425 12.28 14.80 36.23
N THR A 426 13.23 15.15 35.35
CA THR A 426 14.06 16.38 35.43
C THR A 426 15.04 16.56 34.23
N LYS A 427 14.61 17.24 33.15
CA LYS A 427 15.47 18.11 32.31
C LYS A 427 14.65 18.86 31.25
N TRP A 428 15.01 20.12 30.97
CA TRP A 428 14.44 20.99 29.92
C TRP A 428 15.52 21.96 29.39
N THR A 429 15.29 22.58 28.23
CA THR A 429 16.14 23.62 27.62
C THR A 429 15.28 24.65 26.88
N SER A 430 15.66 25.94 26.92
CA SER A 430 14.95 27.04 26.23
C SER A 430 15.94 27.99 25.56
N PHE A 431 15.52 28.59 24.43
CA PHE A 431 16.31 29.54 23.63
C PHE A 431 15.90 31.01 23.81
N HIS A 432 14.83 31.29 24.56
CA HIS A 432 14.40 32.63 24.94
C HIS A 432 14.02 32.69 26.42
N LYS A 433 14.04 33.90 27.00
CA LYS A 433 13.66 34.14 28.39
C LYS A 433 12.13 34.18 28.51
N LEU A 434 11.52 33.00 28.69
CA LEU A 434 10.07 32.83 28.87
C LEU A 434 9.59 33.55 30.15
N ALA A 435 8.36 34.05 30.10
CA ALA A 435 7.74 34.85 31.17
C ALA A 435 6.76 34.04 32.04
N PHE A 436 6.77 32.72 31.92
CA PHE A 436 5.90 31.75 32.59
C PHE A 436 6.72 30.52 33.01
N ASN A 437 6.26 29.80 34.04
CA ASN A 437 6.92 28.63 34.63
C ASN A 437 6.32 27.30 34.16
N ASP A 438 7.15 26.25 34.11
CA ASP A 438 6.76 24.87 33.75
C ASP A 438 5.50 24.37 34.49
N SER A 439 5.34 24.76 35.76
CA SER A 439 4.21 24.41 36.62
C SER A 439 2.88 25.05 36.20
N GLU A 440 2.90 26.22 35.55
CA GLU A 440 1.68 26.87 35.04
C GLU A 440 1.17 26.09 33.82
N ILE A 441 2.09 25.72 32.91
CA ILE A 441 1.76 24.93 31.71
C ILE A 441 1.13 23.59 32.09
N ILE A 442 1.77 22.83 32.99
CA ILE A 442 1.29 21.51 33.42
C ILE A 442 -0.09 21.59 34.09
N ASN A 443 -0.34 22.65 34.86
CA ASN A 443 -1.64 22.86 35.50
C ASN A 443 -2.77 23.12 34.49
N ASP A 444 -2.52 23.79 33.36
CA ASP A 444 -3.56 24.20 32.39
C ASP A 444 -3.63 23.36 31.11
N LEU A 445 -2.84 22.29 31.01
CA LEU A 445 -3.07 21.18 30.06
C LEU A 445 -4.27 20.29 30.46
N LYS A 446 -5.39 20.91 30.85
CA LYS A 446 -6.66 20.28 31.21
C LYS A 446 -7.56 20.12 29.98
N GLU A 447 -8.39 19.09 29.96
CA GLU A 447 -9.34 18.83 28.86
C GLU A 447 -10.32 19.99 28.61
N SER A 448 -10.64 20.78 29.64
CA SER A 448 -11.45 22.01 29.55
C SER A 448 -10.84 23.12 28.71
N ASN A 449 -9.52 23.08 28.47
CA ASN A 449 -8.76 24.15 27.84
C ASN A 449 -8.37 23.81 26.39
N VAL A 450 -8.86 22.69 25.83
CA VAL A 450 -8.60 22.25 24.46
C VAL A 450 -9.37 23.11 23.47
N ILE A 451 -8.66 23.81 22.58
CA ILE A 451 -9.23 24.59 21.47
C ILE A 451 -9.26 23.83 20.14
N GLY A 452 -8.62 22.66 20.07
CA GLY A 452 -8.74 21.77 18.92
C GLY A 452 -8.00 20.45 19.10
N GLU A 453 -8.52 19.37 18.52
CA GLU A 453 -7.91 18.05 18.52
C GLU A 453 -7.67 17.57 17.08
N GLY A 454 -6.46 17.13 16.78
CA GLY A 454 -6.01 16.70 15.47
C GLY A 454 -5.25 15.39 15.49
N ALA A 455 -4.83 14.91 14.32
CA ALA A 455 -4.09 13.64 14.21
C ALA A 455 -2.75 13.65 14.98
N SER A 456 -2.11 14.83 15.09
CA SER A 456 -0.90 15.03 15.88
C SER A 456 -1.10 14.99 17.41
N GLY A 457 -2.28 15.35 17.90
CA GLY A 457 -2.49 15.67 19.32
C GLY A 457 -3.45 16.84 19.54
N LYS A 458 -3.43 17.39 20.75
CA LYS A 458 -4.37 18.41 21.23
C LYS A 458 -3.71 19.78 21.34
N VAL A 459 -4.42 20.81 20.90
CA VAL A 459 -4.04 22.22 21.06
C VAL A 459 -4.82 22.78 22.24
N TYR A 460 -4.08 23.31 23.23
CA TYR A 460 -4.62 23.92 24.43
C TYR A 460 -4.43 25.43 24.36
N LYS A 461 -5.44 26.19 24.82
CA LYS A 461 -5.30 27.62 25.11
C LYS A 461 -4.89 27.79 26.56
N LEU A 462 -3.80 28.51 26.80
CA LEU A 462 -3.35 28.93 28.11
C LEU A 462 -3.40 30.45 28.20
N VAL A 463 -3.67 30.96 29.40
CA VAL A 463 -3.51 32.37 29.74
C VAL A 463 -2.41 32.44 30.77
N THR A 464 -1.32 33.14 30.46
CA THR A 464 -0.19 33.28 31.39
C THR A 464 -0.59 34.12 32.62
N SER A 465 0.19 34.03 33.70
CA SER A 465 0.03 34.90 34.88
C SER A 465 0.19 36.40 34.59
N ASN A 466 0.70 36.77 33.40
CA ASN A 466 0.81 38.13 32.91
C ASN A 466 -0.39 38.58 32.05
N GLY A 467 -1.34 37.68 31.75
CA GLY A 467 -2.51 37.93 30.90
C GLY A 467 -2.31 37.69 29.39
N GLU A 468 -1.10 37.32 28.95
CA GLU A 468 -0.86 36.94 27.54
C GLU A 468 -1.46 35.55 27.25
N GLU A 469 -2.20 35.42 26.15
CA GLU A 469 -2.79 34.16 25.71
C GLU A 469 -1.86 33.40 24.74
N VAL A 470 -1.73 32.09 24.94
CA VAL A 470 -0.78 31.24 24.18
C VAL A 470 -1.42 29.91 23.80
N ALA A 471 -1.30 29.54 22.52
CA ALA A 471 -1.71 28.22 22.03
C ALA A 471 -0.55 27.21 22.14
N VAL A 472 -0.72 26.16 22.94
CA VAL A 472 0.27 25.09 23.13
C VAL A 472 -0.25 23.78 22.55
N LYS A 473 0.42 23.29 21.50
CA LYS A 473 0.11 22.01 20.85
C LYS A 473 0.85 20.86 21.54
N LYS A 474 0.14 20.15 22.44
CA LYS A 474 0.62 18.90 23.04
C LYS A 474 0.45 17.77 22.03
N LEU A 475 1.55 17.40 21.37
CA LEU A 475 1.63 16.23 20.52
C LEU A 475 1.41 14.95 21.34
N HIS A 476 0.92 13.89 20.71
CA HIS A 476 0.91 12.55 21.31
C HIS A 476 2.35 12.07 21.54
N GLU A 477 2.61 11.43 22.69
CA GLU A 477 3.98 11.06 23.12
C GLU A 477 4.68 10.14 22.10
N LYS A 478 5.68 10.68 21.41
CA LYS A 478 6.71 9.92 20.69
C LYS A 478 7.86 9.57 21.64
N CYS A 479 8.55 8.46 21.38
CA CYS A 479 9.80 8.13 22.05
C CYS A 479 10.99 8.69 21.25
N GLU A 480 11.69 9.66 21.81
CA GLU A 480 12.95 10.23 21.28
C GLU A 480 13.95 9.11 20.94
N ASN A 481 14.42 9.01 19.69
CA ASN A 481 15.72 9.52 19.24
C ASN A 481 15.83 9.32 17.72
N ASP A 482 15.80 10.41 16.96
CA ASP A 482 16.56 10.54 15.71
C ASP A 482 17.64 11.59 15.98
N GLU A 483 18.90 11.18 16.01
CA GLU A 483 20.06 12.09 15.97
C GLU A 483 20.65 12.03 14.56
N ASN A 484 20.85 13.19 13.93
CA ASN A 484 21.21 13.39 12.52
C ASN A 484 20.06 13.10 11.52
N ASN A 485 19.01 13.91 11.55
CA ASN A 485 18.17 14.13 10.37
C ASN A 485 18.56 15.47 9.70
N PRO A 486 19.41 15.46 8.66
CA PRO A 486 19.90 16.70 8.03
C PRO A 486 18.83 17.50 7.29
N GLU A 487 17.64 16.93 7.05
CA GLU A 487 16.49 17.69 6.54
C GLU A 487 15.84 18.52 7.67
N PHE A 488 15.78 17.99 8.89
CA PHE A 488 15.24 18.68 10.07
C PHE A 488 16.16 19.81 10.57
N ASP A 489 17.49 19.60 10.57
CA ASP A 489 18.44 20.66 10.95
C ASP A 489 18.35 21.87 9.99
N VAL A 490 18.19 21.60 8.68
CA VAL A 490 17.96 22.64 7.66
C VAL A 490 16.58 23.28 7.77
N GLU A 491 15.54 22.50 8.10
CA GLU A 491 14.18 23.00 8.35
C GLU A 491 14.16 23.99 9.53
N VAL A 492 14.74 23.61 10.67
CA VAL A 492 14.82 24.46 11.88
C VAL A 492 15.69 25.70 11.62
N GLU A 493 16.83 25.56 10.94
CA GLU A 493 17.69 26.70 10.59
C GLU A 493 17.00 27.67 9.61
N THR A 494 16.19 27.17 8.67
CA THR A 494 15.48 27.98 7.69
C THR A 494 14.27 28.69 8.31
N LEU A 495 13.43 27.96 9.04
CA LEU A 495 12.25 28.51 9.71
C LEU A 495 12.62 29.51 10.83
N GLY A 496 13.77 29.33 11.49
CA GLY A 496 14.29 30.29 12.46
C GLY A 496 14.76 31.63 11.86
N LYS A 497 15.04 31.67 10.55
CA LYS A 497 15.47 32.89 9.82
C LYS A 497 14.32 33.63 9.14
N ILE A 498 13.25 32.94 8.74
CA ILE A 498 12.09 33.55 8.07
C ILE A 498 11.33 34.50 9.02
N ARG A 499 11.08 35.73 8.56
CA ARG A 499 10.34 36.76 9.33
C ARG A 499 9.44 37.56 8.41
N HIS A 500 8.19 37.11 8.25
CA HIS A 500 7.16 37.83 7.51
C HIS A 500 5.85 37.85 8.31
N LYS A 501 5.07 38.93 8.23
CA LYS A 501 3.81 39.12 8.96
C LYS A 501 2.78 38.00 8.70
N ASN A 502 2.77 37.43 7.50
CA ASN A 502 1.82 36.41 7.05
C ASN A 502 2.39 34.98 7.12
N ILE A 503 3.36 34.71 8.01
CA ILE A 503 3.98 33.39 8.22
C ILE A 503 4.07 33.12 9.73
N VAL A 504 3.88 31.87 10.17
CA VAL A 504 3.90 31.53 11.61
C VAL A 504 5.29 31.77 12.21
N LYS A 505 5.35 32.53 13.32
CA LYS A 505 6.59 32.79 14.07
C LYS A 505 6.85 31.65 15.06
N LEU A 506 7.84 30.80 14.76
CA LEU A 506 8.25 29.68 15.62
C LEU A 506 8.98 30.18 16.89
N LEU A 507 8.70 29.57 18.05
CA LEU A 507 9.32 29.92 19.34
C LEU A 507 10.15 28.77 19.95
N SER A 508 9.77 27.52 19.70
CA SER A 508 10.49 26.26 20.01
C SER A 508 9.81 25.11 19.24
N CYS A 509 10.47 23.96 19.04
CA CYS A 509 9.96 22.89 18.16
C CYS A 509 10.39 21.45 18.52
N CYS A 510 9.50 20.49 18.25
CA CYS A 510 9.73 19.06 17.96
C CYS A 510 8.58 18.57 17.03
N ASP A 511 8.83 17.59 16.15
CA ASP A 511 7.90 17.14 15.09
C ASP A 511 6.74 16.25 15.61
N ALA A 512 5.54 16.14 15.03
CA ALA A 512 4.72 16.85 14.02
C ALA A 512 3.33 16.15 14.12
N GLU A 513 2.31 16.17 13.25
CA GLU A 513 1.97 16.66 11.91
C GLU A 513 0.41 16.72 11.85
N ASN A 514 -0.23 17.55 11.01
CA ASN A 514 -1.69 17.54 10.73
C ASN A 514 -2.71 17.84 11.87
N CYS A 515 -3.42 18.96 11.76
CA CYS A 515 -4.67 19.28 12.47
C CYS A 515 -5.83 19.51 11.47
N LYS A 516 -7.07 19.61 11.98
CA LYS A 516 -8.24 20.05 11.20
C LYS A 516 -9.03 21.08 11.99
N LEU A 517 -9.51 22.13 11.33
CA LEU A 517 -10.49 23.08 11.86
C LEU A 517 -11.53 23.37 10.78
N LEU A 518 -12.81 23.40 11.16
CA LEU A 518 -13.84 24.05 10.35
C LEU A 518 -13.85 25.53 10.72
N VAL A 519 -13.74 26.40 9.73
CA VAL A 519 -14.09 27.82 9.88
C VAL A 519 -15.56 28.01 9.50
N GLY A 520 -16.26 28.89 10.21
CA GLY A 520 -17.70 29.13 10.05
C GLY A 520 -18.06 29.94 8.80
N LEU A 521 -19.25 30.57 8.80
CA LEU A 521 -19.61 31.54 7.78
C LEU A 521 -18.72 32.78 7.92
N LEU A 522 -17.72 32.90 7.04
CA LEU A 522 -16.99 34.15 6.80
C LEU A 522 -17.68 34.97 5.72
N ASP A 523 -17.72 36.28 5.92
CA ASP A 523 -18.12 37.29 4.95
C ASP A 523 -17.05 37.48 3.84
N TRP A 524 -17.41 38.18 2.77
CA TRP A 524 -16.50 38.35 1.63
C TRP A 524 -15.22 39.15 1.96
N PRO A 525 -15.27 40.34 2.61
CA PRO A 525 -14.08 41.08 3.03
C PRO A 525 -13.05 40.22 3.77
N THR A 526 -13.48 39.39 4.71
CA THR A 526 -12.59 38.47 5.45
C THR A 526 -11.99 37.40 4.54
N ARG A 527 -12.79 36.72 3.69
CA ARG A 527 -12.25 35.73 2.74
C ARG A 527 -11.27 36.35 1.74
N PHE A 528 -11.51 37.57 1.32
CA PHE A 528 -10.61 38.31 0.43
C PHE A 528 -9.30 38.70 1.13
N HIS A 529 -9.37 39.15 2.39
CA HIS A 529 -8.19 39.40 3.22
C HIS A 529 -7.32 38.13 3.35
N ILE A 530 -7.96 36.98 3.57
CA ILE A 530 -7.32 35.66 3.65
C ILE A 530 -6.60 35.32 2.33
N ALA A 531 -7.28 35.47 1.18
CA ALA A 531 -6.69 35.22 -0.14
C ALA A 531 -5.46 36.12 -0.43
N LEU A 532 -5.55 37.41 -0.10
CA LEU A 532 -4.43 38.35 -0.23
C LEU A 532 -3.27 38.00 0.72
N GLY A 533 -3.57 37.67 1.98
CA GLY A 533 -2.57 37.30 2.98
C GLY A 533 -1.74 36.08 2.56
N ALA A 534 -2.38 35.05 2.04
CA ALA A 534 -1.73 33.88 1.46
C ALA A 534 -0.88 34.22 0.21
N ALA A 535 -1.37 35.12 -0.66
CA ALA A 535 -0.64 35.53 -1.87
C ALA A 535 0.67 36.25 -1.52
N GLU A 536 0.64 37.12 -0.52
CA GLU A 536 1.82 37.83 -0.02
C GLU A 536 2.84 36.87 0.61
N GLY A 537 2.40 35.90 1.43
CA GLY A 537 3.29 34.90 2.03
C GLY A 537 3.98 34.01 0.97
N LEU A 538 3.26 33.60 -0.07
CA LEU A 538 3.82 32.82 -1.18
C LEU A 538 4.73 33.67 -2.09
N SER A 539 4.41 34.95 -2.30
CA SER A 539 5.28 35.88 -3.02
C SER A 539 6.62 36.06 -2.30
N TYR A 540 6.60 36.16 -0.97
CA TYR A 540 7.80 36.24 -0.14
C TYR A 540 8.68 34.99 -0.32
N LEU A 541 8.11 33.79 -0.12
CA LEU A 541 8.84 32.52 -0.28
C LEU A 541 9.44 32.33 -1.69
N HIS A 542 8.71 32.74 -2.73
CA HIS A 542 9.11 32.51 -4.13
C HIS A 542 10.08 33.56 -4.70
N HIS A 543 10.16 34.77 -4.12
CA HIS A 543 10.90 35.90 -4.73
C HIS A 543 11.73 36.76 -3.76
N ASP A 544 11.47 36.69 -2.46
CA ASP A 544 12.12 37.52 -1.43
C ASP A 544 12.96 36.67 -0.44
N CYS A 545 12.85 35.34 -0.50
CA CYS A 545 13.79 34.39 0.10
C CYS A 545 14.96 34.07 -0.85
N ASP A 546 16.17 34.01 -0.31
CA ASP A 546 17.38 33.55 -1.00
C ASP A 546 18.00 32.36 -0.24
N PRO A 547 18.17 31.18 -0.87
CA PRO A 547 17.64 30.80 -2.19
C PRO A 547 16.10 30.67 -2.20
N PRO A 548 15.44 30.79 -3.38
CA PRO A 548 13.97 30.69 -3.48
C PRO A 548 13.38 29.36 -2.97
N ILE A 549 12.26 29.46 -2.26
CA ILE A 549 11.58 28.36 -1.59
C ILE A 549 10.22 28.12 -2.24
N VAL A 550 10.01 26.96 -2.88
CA VAL A 550 8.70 26.59 -3.46
C VAL A 550 7.97 25.65 -2.51
N HIS A 551 6.80 26.06 -2.00
CA HIS A 551 6.06 25.40 -0.91
C HIS A 551 5.46 24.02 -1.27
N ARG A 552 5.04 23.82 -2.53
CA ARG A 552 4.47 22.59 -3.12
C ARG A 552 3.14 22.07 -2.57
N ASP A 553 2.79 22.28 -1.30
CA ASP A 553 1.47 21.92 -0.76
C ASP A 553 0.67 23.12 -0.22
N VAL A 554 0.20 23.97 -1.13
CA VAL A 554 -0.61 25.15 -0.82
C VAL A 554 -2.08 24.75 -0.80
N LYS A 555 -2.70 24.70 0.38
CA LYS A 555 -4.11 24.34 0.61
C LYS A 555 -4.69 25.13 1.78
N LEU A 556 -6.01 25.29 1.86
CA LEU A 556 -6.67 25.95 2.99
C LEU A 556 -6.36 25.34 4.37
N ASN A 557 -6.12 24.02 4.44
CA ASN A 557 -5.73 23.35 5.70
C ASN A 557 -4.39 23.84 6.26
N ASN A 558 -3.52 24.40 5.41
CA ASN A 558 -2.15 24.80 5.72
C ASN A 558 -2.04 26.34 5.88
N LEU A 559 -3.19 27.02 6.07
CA LEU A 559 -3.32 28.45 6.31
C LEU A 559 -4.00 28.67 7.66
N LEU A 560 -3.22 29.05 8.66
CA LEU A 560 -3.75 29.39 9.98
C LEU A 560 -4.26 30.83 9.99
N LEU A 561 -5.29 31.09 10.79
CA LEU A 561 -5.83 32.43 11.03
C LEU A 561 -5.50 32.87 12.46
N ASP A 562 -5.21 34.15 12.65
CA ASP A 562 -5.19 34.79 13.97
C ASP A 562 -6.49 35.55 14.27
N GLU A 563 -6.51 36.27 15.39
CA GLU A 563 -7.69 36.96 15.93
C GLU A 563 -8.13 38.17 15.09
N GLU A 564 -7.26 38.67 14.19
CA GLU A 564 -7.58 39.70 13.19
C GLU A 564 -7.92 39.10 11.81
N PHE A 565 -8.11 37.77 11.75
CA PHE A 565 -8.20 36.96 10.51
C PHE A 565 -6.96 37.05 9.59
N GLY A 566 -5.81 37.45 10.15
CA GLY A 566 -4.53 37.46 9.46
C GLY A 566 -4.05 36.04 9.13
N VAL A 567 -3.76 35.78 7.86
CA VAL A 567 -3.28 34.47 7.39
C VAL A 567 -1.81 34.26 7.72
N LYS A 568 -1.50 33.10 8.29
CA LYS A 568 -0.14 32.61 8.53
C LYS A 568 0.03 31.24 7.89
N ILE A 569 0.88 31.16 6.86
CA ILE A 569 1.19 29.91 6.17
C ILE A 569 1.94 28.95 7.13
N SER A 570 1.52 27.69 7.17
CA SER A 570 2.13 26.61 7.96
C SER A 570 2.55 25.41 7.09
N ASP A 571 3.10 24.37 7.73
CA ASP A 571 3.33 23.04 7.15
C ASP A 571 4.18 23.06 5.85
N VAL A 572 5.32 23.75 5.96
CA VAL A 572 6.32 23.98 4.90
C VAL A 572 7.21 22.75 4.62
N GLY A 573 6.99 21.61 5.29
CA GLY A 573 7.87 20.43 5.29
C GLY A 573 8.04 19.66 3.97
N VAL A 574 7.32 20.05 2.90
CA VAL A 574 7.55 19.56 1.52
C VAL A 574 8.14 20.63 0.60
N ALA A 575 8.47 21.80 1.12
CA ALA A 575 9.10 22.86 0.35
C ALA A 575 10.54 22.49 -0.03
N LYS A 576 10.95 22.86 -1.25
CA LYS A 576 12.30 22.57 -1.73
C LYS A 576 13.01 23.84 -2.17
N VAL A 577 14.18 24.08 -1.58
CA VAL A 577 15.17 25.07 -2.01
C VAL A 577 15.58 24.78 -3.46
N VAL A 578 15.50 25.79 -4.31
CA VAL A 578 16.02 25.73 -5.68
C VAL A 578 17.50 26.04 -5.66
N LYS A 579 18.33 25.18 -6.26
CA LYS A 579 19.75 25.46 -6.52
C LYS A 579 19.92 25.83 -7.99
N GLU A 580 20.69 26.88 -8.25
CA GLU A 580 21.08 27.25 -9.61
C GLU A 580 22.25 26.37 -10.09
N VAL A 581 22.27 26.08 -11.39
CA VAL A 581 23.37 25.43 -12.11
C VAL A 581 23.61 26.24 -13.38
N GLU A 582 24.88 26.43 -13.76
CA GLU A 582 25.33 27.46 -14.71
C GLU A 582 24.80 27.37 -16.16
N ASN A 583 23.94 26.41 -16.49
CA ASN A 583 23.23 26.33 -17.78
C ASN A 583 21.75 25.88 -17.66
N GLY A 584 21.07 26.28 -16.59
CA GLY A 584 19.60 26.21 -16.48
C GLY A 584 19.07 25.46 -15.26
N VAL A 585 17.76 25.55 -15.06
CA VAL A 585 17.04 24.90 -13.95
C VAL A 585 17.02 23.39 -14.15
N GLU A 586 17.33 22.61 -13.10
CA GLU A 586 17.25 21.15 -13.13
C GLU A 586 15.85 20.65 -13.56
N SER A 587 15.80 19.78 -14.57
CA SER A 587 14.59 19.04 -14.94
C SER A 587 14.24 18.04 -13.84
N MET A 588 13.16 18.32 -13.09
CA MET A 588 12.81 17.55 -11.90
C MET A 588 12.21 16.18 -12.23
N SER A 589 12.79 15.12 -11.66
CA SER A 589 12.48 13.72 -11.96
C SER A 589 11.43 13.06 -11.04
N VAL A 590 10.67 13.85 -10.26
CA VAL A 590 9.66 13.34 -9.31
C VAL A 590 8.36 14.13 -9.44
N ILE A 591 7.28 13.46 -9.83
CA ILE A 591 5.91 14.00 -9.80
C ILE A 591 5.37 13.83 -8.37
N ALA A 592 5.43 14.90 -7.59
CA ALA A 592 4.86 14.95 -6.24
C ALA A 592 4.30 16.35 -5.93
N GLY A 593 3.06 16.39 -5.45
CA GLY A 593 2.32 17.62 -5.13
C GLY A 593 1.54 18.20 -6.31
N SER A 594 0.43 18.88 -6.00
CA SER A 594 -0.21 19.82 -6.93
C SER A 594 0.77 20.95 -7.28
N CYS A 595 0.57 21.65 -8.41
CA CYS A 595 1.36 22.85 -8.71
C CYS A 595 1.25 23.84 -7.53
N GLY A 596 2.36 24.09 -6.81
CA GLY A 596 2.42 24.91 -5.60
C GLY A 596 2.15 26.38 -5.86
N TYR A 597 0.88 26.71 -6.05
CA TYR A 597 0.39 27.99 -6.53
C TYR A 597 -0.97 28.26 -5.87
N ILE A 598 -1.30 29.53 -5.59
CA ILE A 598 -2.50 29.91 -4.82
C ILE A 598 -3.87 29.61 -5.49
N ALA A 599 -3.86 29.16 -6.75
CA ALA A 599 -5.07 29.05 -7.56
C ALA A 599 -6.20 28.21 -6.93
N PRO A 600 -5.94 27.02 -6.33
CA PRO A 600 -6.97 26.25 -5.63
C PRO A 600 -7.57 27.03 -4.44
N VAL A 601 -6.73 27.63 -3.60
CA VAL A 601 -7.15 28.39 -2.41
C VAL A 601 -8.11 29.53 -2.76
N ILE A 602 -7.86 30.26 -3.86
CA ILE A 602 -8.76 31.34 -4.32
C ILE A 602 -10.14 30.76 -4.71
N LEU A 603 -10.17 29.68 -5.49
CA LEU A 603 -11.42 29.09 -5.96
C LEU A 603 -12.19 28.38 -4.84
N GLU A 604 -11.49 27.74 -3.90
CA GLU A 604 -12.08 27.12 -2.69
C GLU A 604 -12.73 28.18 -1.78
N LEU A 605 -12.10 29.35 -1.59
CA LEU A 605 -12.67 30.45 -0.77
C LEU A 605 -13.95 31.05 -1.36
N VAL A 606 -13.99 31.21 -2.69
CA VAL A 606 -15.15 31.79 -3.40
C VAL A 606 -16.31 30.81 -3.50
N THR A 607 -16.03 29.58 -3.91
CA THR A 607 -17.08 28.56 -4.19
C THR A 607 -17.51 27.80 -2.94
N ARG A 608 -16.67 27.77 -1.89
CA ARG A 608 -16.77 26.87 -0.72
C ARG A 608 -16.72 25.38 -1.06
N LYS A 609 -16.44 25.01 -2.32
CA LYS A 609 -16.29 23.62 -2.78
C LYS A 609 -14.83 23.20 -2.72
N LEU A 610 -14.59 21.98 -2.25
CA LEU A 610 -13.25 21.39 -2.27
C LEU A 610 -12.84 21.02 -3.71
N PRO A 611 -11.54 20.90 -4.02
CA PRO A 611 -11.08 20.44 -5.34
C PRO A 611 -11.47 19.00 -5.70
N THR A 612 -12.06 18.27 -4.74
CA THR A 612 -12.59 16.90 -4.88
C THR A 612 -14.09 16.83 -4.57
N ASP A 613 -14.82 17.94 -4.69
CA ASP A 613 -16.25 18.00 -4.38
C ASP A 613 -17.09 17.20 -5.41
N PRO A 614 -18.04 16.33 -4.99
CA PRO A 614 -18.88 15.56 -5.90
C PRO A 614 -19.67 16.41 -6.91
N GLU A 615 -20.04 17.65 -6.57
CA GLU A 615 -20.80 18.54 -7.44
C GLU A 615 -19.98 19.09 -8.63
N LEU A 616 -18.67 18.83 -8.66
CA LEU A 616 -17.82 19.17 -9.80
C LEU A 616 -18.03 18.24 -11.01
N GLY A 617 -18.72 17.10 -10.82
CA GLY A 617 -19.08 16.18 -11.90
C GLY A 617 -17.87 15.51 -12.57
N GLY A 618 -16.78 15.28 -11.82
CA GLY A 618 -15.52 14.72 -12.32
C GLY A 618 -14.61 15.71 -13.04
N ARG A 619 -15.00 16.99 -13.16
CA ARG A 619 -14.12 18.07 -13.64
C ARG A 619 -13.24 18.58 -12.49
N ASP A 620 -12.07 19.13 -12.82
CA ASP A 620 -11.30 19.93 -11.86
C ASP A 620 -12.02 21.24 -11.52
N LEU A 621 -11.72 21.82 -10.35
CA LEU A 621 -12.41 23.01 -9.83
C LEU A 621 -12.30 24.22 -10.78
N ALA A 622 -11.17 24.43 -11.46
CA ALA A 622 -11.00 25.56 -12.37
C ALA A 622 -11.80 25.37 -13.68
N THR A 623 -11.77 24.17 -14.26
CA THR A 623 -12.59 23.81 -15.43
C THR A 623 -14.10 23.89 -15.09
N TRP A 624 -14.51 23.45 -13.89
CA TRP A 624 -15.89 23.60 -13.42
C TRP A 624 -16.28 25.08 -13.27
N VAL A 625 -15.45 25.90 -12.62
CA VAL A 625 -15.73 27.34 -12.44
C VAL A 625 -15.87 28.06 -13.78
N SER A 626 -14.97 27.83 -14.75
CA SER A 626 -15.07 28.46 -16.08
C SER A 626 -16.38 28.06 -16.79
N THR A 627 -16.66 26.75 -16.86
CA THR A 627 -17.86 26.22 -17.53
C THR A 627 -19.14 26.78 -16.91
N THR A 628 -19.24 26.78 -15.58
CA THR A 628 -20.42 27.26 -14.85
C THR A 628 -20.59 28.78 -14.98
N LEU A 629 -19.49 29.55 -14.97
CA LEU A 629 -19.53 31.02 -15.16
C LEU A 629 -19.98 31.40 -16.58
N GLU A 630 -19.65 30.58 -17.58
CA GLU A 630 -20.08 30.73 -18.98
C GLU A 630 -21.54 30.31 -19.20
N SER A 631 -22.00 29.22 -18.58
CA SER A 631 -23.34 28.65 -18.83
C SER A 631 -24.43 29.15 -17.88
N GLY A 632 -24.08 29.53 -16.65
CA GLY A 632 -25.00 29.75 -15.53
C GLY A 632 -24.89 31.10 -14.83
N GLY A 633 -23.90 31.91 -15.20
CA GLY A 633 -23.61 33.16 -14.52
C GLY A 633 -22.88 32.98 -13.20
N ILE A 634 -22.63 34.08 -12.49
CA ILE A 634 -21.74 34.10 -11.32
C ILE A 634 -22.42 33.52 -10.06
N ASP A 635 -23.74 33.62 -9.98
CA ASP A 635 -24.55 33.23 -8.83
C ASP A 635 -24.64 31.69 -8.67
N GLN A 636 -24.23 30.94 -9.69
CA GLN A 636 -24.05 29.47 -9.65
C GLN A 636 -22.64 29.03 -9.24
N VAL A 637 -21.70 29.98 -9.12
CA VAL A 637 -20.28 29.74 -8.77
C VAL A 637 -19.98 30.16 -7.34
N ILE A 638 -20.54 31.30 -6.89
CA ILE A 638 -20.29 31.89 -5.57
C ILE A 638 -21.02 31.10 -4.47
N ASP A 639 -20.41 30.98 -3.28
CA ASP A 639 -21.08 30.52 -2.06
C ASP A 639 -22.35 31.35 -1.77
N PRO A 640 -23.57 30.77 -1.76
CA PRO A 640 -24.83 31.50 -1.58
C PRO A 640 -25.00 32.25 -0.25
N ASN A 641 -24.02 32.16 0.65
CA ASN A 641 -23.96 32.92 1.91
C ASN A 641 -23.17 34.23 1.78
N LEU A 642 -22.62 34.56 0.60
CA LEU A 642 -21.93 35.82 0.32
C LEU A 642 -22.91 36.86 -0.25
N ASP A 643 -22.67 38.14 0.06
CA ASP A 643 -23.54 39.22 -0.40
C ASP A 643 -23.30 39.56 -1.88
N SER A 644 -24.42 39.58 -2.61
CA SER A 644 -24.62 40.13 -3.95
C SER A 644 -23.87 41.43 -4.24
N SER A 645 -23.74 42.35 -3.27
CA SER A 645 -23.03 43.62 -3.42
C SER A 645 -21.57 43.46 -3.85
N PHE A 646 -20.94 42.32 -3.53
CA PHE A 646 -19.56 42.02 -3.87
C PHE A 646 -19.39 41.21 -5.17
N HIS A 647 -20.46 40.82 -5.89
CA HIS A 647 -20.35 39.90 -7.03
C HIS A 647 -19.38 40.39 -8.13
N GLU A 648 -19.33 41.69 -8.44
CA GLU A 648 -18.37 42.23 -9.41
C GLU A 648 -16.91 42.13 -8.94
N HIS A 649 -16.67 42.29 -7.63
CA HIS A 649 -15.35 42.17 -7.01
C HIS A 649 -14.92 40.68 -6.93
N ILE A 650 -15.84 39.81 -6.53
CA ILE A 650 -15.65 38.35 -6.51
C ILE A 650 -15.31 37.85 -7.92
N ARG A 651 -15.98 38.36 -8.97
CA ARG A 651 -15.67 38.00 -10.37
C ARG A 651 -14.20 38.22 -10.72
N LYS A 652 -13.68 39.41 -10.43
CA LYS A 652 -12.28 39.78 -10.75
C LYS A 652 -11.28 38.93 -9.96
N VAL A 653 -11.66 38.43 -8.78
CA VAL A 653 -10.85 37.47 -8.01
C VAL A 653 -10.94 36.04 -8.57
N ILE A 654 -12.10 35.60 -9.07
CA ILE A 654 -12.24 34.35 -9.85
C ILE A 654 -11.35 34.40 -11.10
N ASP A 655 -11.39 35.50 -11.85
CA ASP A 655 -10.61 35.66 -13.09
C ASP A 655 -9.10 35.53 -12.83
N ILE A 656 -8.60 36.10 -11.71
CA ILE A 656 -7.21 35.89 -11.24
C ILE A 656 -6.97 34.39 -10.93
N GLY A 657 -7.88 33.73 -10.19
CA GLY A 657 -7.79 32.30 -9.88
C GLY A 657 -7.74 31.39 -11.11
N LEU A 658 -8.53 31.68 -12.14
CA LEU A 658 -8.54 30.96 -13.42
C LEU A 658 -7.25 31.17 -14.21
N VAL A 659 -6.77 32.42 -14.33
CA VAL A 659 -5.47 32.73 -14.98
C VAL A 659 -4.32 32.02 -14.27
N CYS A 660 -4.34 31.97 -12.93
CA CYS A 660 -3.36 31.22 -12.13
C CYS A 660 -3.47 29.69 -12.32
N SER A 661 -4.64 29.18 -12.71
CA SER A 661 -4.91 27.76 -12.98
C SER A 661 -4.54 27.32 -14.41
N SER A 662 -4.08 28.22 -15.28
CA SER A 662 -3.86 27.93 -16.71
C SER A 662 -2.99 26.69 -16.96
N LYS A 663 -3.36 25.88 -17.96
CA LYS A 663 -2.63 24.65 -18.34
C LYS A 663 -1.26 24.95 -19.00
N LEU A 664 -1.05 26.16 -19.50
CA LEU A 664 0.22 26.63 -20.05
C LEU A 664 1.05 27.37 -18.99
N LEU A 665 2.27 26.89 -18.71
CA LEU A 665 3.17 27.50 -17.72
C LEU A 665 3.51 28.95 -18.07
N THR A 666 3.71 29.27 -19.35
CA THR A 666 3.99 30.62 -19.86
C THR A 666 2.81 31.59 -19.75
N SER A 667 1.61 31.10 -19.49
CA SER A 667 0.40 31.92 -19.28
C SER A 667 0.13 32.21 -17.80
N ARG A 668 0.88 31.59 -16.87
CA ARG A 668 0.73 31.85 -15.43
C ARG A 668 1.53 33.09 -15.03
N PRO A 669 0.96 34.04 -14.28
CA PRO A 669 1.69 35.18 -13.75
C PRO A 669 2.75 34.76 -12.71
N SER A 670 3.61 35.68 -12.28
CA SER A 670 4.43 35.49 -11.08
C SER A 670 3.62 35.81 -9.81
N MET A 671 3.97 35.21 -8.67
CA MET A 671 3.31 35.53 -7.40
C MET A 671 3.37 37.03 -7.04
N ARG A 672 4.48 37.72 -7.35
CA ARG A 672 4.57 39.19 -7.25
C ARG A 672 3.48 39.90 -8.08
N ARG A 673 3.19 39.45 -9.31
CA ARG A 673 2.09 40.01 -10.12
C ARG A 673 0.70 39.63 -9.59
N VAL A 674 0.51 38.44 -9.03
CA VAL A 674 -0.75 38.05 -8.36
C VAL A 674 -1.03 38.96 -7.16
N VAL A 675 -0.02 39.21 -6.31
CA VAL A 675 -0.14 40.16 -5.19
C VAL A 675 -0.47 41.57 -5.68
N SER A 676 0.14 42.02 -6.78
CA SER A 676 -0.20 43.31 -7.42
C SER A 676 -1.69 43.36 -7.79
N MET A 677 -2.17 42.39 -8.56
CA MET A 677 -3.57 42.33 -9.02
C MET A 677 -4.56 42.24 -7.86
N LEU A 678 -4.26 41.47 -6.80
CA LEU A 678 -5.11 41.40 -5.61
C LEU A 678 -5.10 42.71 -4.81
N ARG A 679 -3.95 43.39 -4.65
CA ARG A 679 -3.89 44.71 -4.00
C ARG A 679 -4.61 45.80 -4.79
N GLU A 680 -4.49 45.77 -6.12
CA GLU A 680 -5.23 46.65 -7.06
C GLU A 680 -6.75 46.51 -6.86
N LEU A 681 -7.27 45.28 -6.72
CA LEU A 681 -8.68 45.03 -6.40
C LEU A 681 -9.05 45.46 -4.97
N GLY A 682 -8.22 45.13 -3.98
CA GLY A 682 -8.49 45.47 -2.58
C GLY A 682 -8.63 46.96 -2.32
N ALA A 683 -7.83 47.79 -3.00
CA ALA A 683 -7.96 49.25 -2.95
C ALA A 683 -9.32 49.75 -3.49
N SER A 684 -9.93 49.05 -4.46
CA SER A 684 -11.26 49.40 -4.98
C SER A 684 -12.40 49.05 -4.00
N MET A 685 -12.24 48.01 -3.19
CA MET A 685 -13.26 47.52 -2.26
C MET A 685 -13.61 48.56 -1.17
N PHE A 686 -12.60 49.21 -0.59
CA PHE A 686 -12.80 50.19 0.49
C PHE A 686 -13.26 51.57 -0.01
N ASN A 687 -12.88 51.98 -1.22
CA ASN A 687 -13.30 53.27 -1.77
C ASN A 687 -14.82 53.32 -2.01
N ASN A 688 -15.43 52.23 -2.49
CA ASN A 688 -16.86 52.21 -2.79
C ASN A 688 -17.75 52.30 -1.53
N HIS A 689 -17.34 51.71 -0.41
CA HIS A 689 -18.10 51.82 0.85
C HIS A 689 -18.18 53.27 1.37
N SER A 690 -17.12 54.06 1.18
CA SER A 690 -17.08 55.47 1.63
C SER A 690 -18.07 56.42 0.92
N VAL A 691 -18.75 55.93 -0.13
CA VAL A 691 -19.78 56.67 -0.88
C VAL A 691 -21.20 56.36 -0.36
N HIS A 692 -21.46 55.12 0.07
CA HIS A 692 -22.81 54.69 0.48
C HIS A 692 -23.19 54.97 1.95
N GLU A 693 -22.27 55.44 2.78
CA GLU A 693 -22.61 55.99 4.12
C GLU A 693 -22.98 57.49 4.09
N LYS A 694 -23.36 58.04 2.93
CA LYS A 694 -23.75 59.44 2.75
C LYS A 694 -24.93 59.69 1.79
N GLU A 695 -25.97 58.86 1.89
CA GLU A 695 -27.35 59.20 1.45
C GLU A 695 -28.38 58.75 2.50
#